data_AF-A0A952U716-F1
#
_entry.id   AF-A0A952U716-F1
#
_cell.length_a   1.000
_cell.length_b   1.000
_cell.length_c   1.000
_cell.angle_alpha   90.00
_cell.angle_beta   90.00
_cell.angle_gamma   90.00
#
_symmetry.space_group_name_H-M   'P 1'
#
loop_
_entity.id
_entity.type
_entity.pdbx_description
1 polymer ?
#
loop_
_entity_poly.entity_id
_entity_poly.type
_entity_poly.pdbx_seq_one_letter_code
_entity_poly.pdbx_strand_id
1 'polypeptide(L)'
;MNTPTPSANAVPENYQRPTRGAQVDVFISYSRRDVAFTRRLFDRLEAQGRMTWVDWESIPYSVDWWQEIQDGIDSANNVVCVVSTGWLISEMCNKEFAYAVQRNKRIIPVMRVELDEKQVKTAWIDQPWEAQARENLDALKRINWLYSRKRSDGHEYLPDAAPSPDADAPANDIDNFEQAVQNLIRTIETDNDFIKQHTRLLIGAREWETANRNESYLLHDLELDSAQAWLARSQTKTPKPTPLHLEYITASAAYRARLIAAEAERKQQLDRSARRALTFGRLAAAVGVIAVLLVASAVLVASNQVSNANATLTQIPPTLARIQADIAQGEARIVSLNMASAAEALYQEENGDKSLAAALAVRGLRIAYTEQADAVLVKIMHHAVKRRRMADDARIAVLSPAGDYAAVVPFISFSAYLYNLRDPGSATILDHESRVMGAVFAPDGRTLLTFAEDQVVRLWDVEEGALIRTFAHERGVNSAVFSPDGRLIMTTTSDFNVHVWDVIAGRELYALPHVSPIVRAVFAPDGKSIATYTENVEADRVHVWDVASGKERHTLVHNGEIAGAVFAPDSQTILISSLDGVARVWDVATGSEKVRLDGLDVYTRPAAFSPDGSVIIGFPTATAAKLWKASTGAPLFDLRLTGKVFSMAISPDGRLIAIAASDNTIQLWELATGKPLRVIVNPETARKLIFSPDNRLLLAISDSRFARVWDAETGELRRVLTHSGTVSGAAFTPDSALILTSSGGAPQLWEANYADFLADVCSVFSDPAYTFTPQDRQRYGIPDSDPAPCSYYNEAGTVVPPNPPLPPTMTLAATTTAVPTLLIPTYTPAPN
;
A
#
# COMPACT_ATOMS: atom_id res chain seq x y z
N MET A 1 -40.01 -28.26 -14.50
CA MET A 1 -39.93 -27.01 -13.70
C MET A 1 -39.93 -25.87 -14.69
N ASN A 2 -40.96 -25.03 -14.69
CA ASN A 2 -40.99 -23.88 -15.59
C ASN A 2 -40.25 -22.73 -14.92
N THR A 3 -39.04 -22.42 -15.37
CA THR A 3 -38.44 -21.11 -15.09
C THR A 3 -39.21 -20.07 -15.90
N PRO A 4 -39.66 -18.95 -15.28
CA PRO A 4 -40.32 -17.89 -16.03
C PRO A 4 -39.32 -17.25 -16.99
N THR A 5 -39.71 -17.10 -18.25
CA THR A 5 -38.94 -16.32 -19.22
C THR A 5 -38.94 -14.86 -18.75
N PRO A 6 -37.78 -14.21 -18.50
CA PRO A 6 -37.77 -12.83 -18.04
C PRO A 6 -38.40 -11.93 -19.10
N SER A 7 -39.16 -10.93 -18.65
CA SER A 7 -39.80 -9.94 -19.53
C SER A 7 -38.80 -9.33 -20.51
N ALA A 8 -39.16 -9.32 -21.80
CA ALA A 8 -38.37 -8.71 -22.87
C ALA A 8 -38.15 -7.19 -22.67
N ASN A 9 -38.88 -6.57 -21.73
CA ASN A 9 -38.80 -5.15 -21.37
C ASN A 9 -38.18 -4.89 -19.98
N ALA A 10 -37.83 -5.91 -19.20
CA ALA A 10 -37.18 -5.72 -17.89
C ALA A 10 -35.68 -5.44 -18.03
N VAL A 11 -35.13 -4.49 -17.28
CA VAL A 11 -33.68 -4.22 -17.21
C VAL A 11 -32.93 -5.51 -16.83
N PRO A 12 -31.75 -5.82 -17.41
CA PRO A 12 -30.94 -6.96 -16.98
C PRO A 12 -30.60 -6.86 -15.48
N GLU A 13 -30.76 -7.93 -14.70
CA GLU A 13 -30.64 -7.89 -13.23
C GLU A 13 -29.27 -7.40 -12.73
N ASN A 14 -28.23 -7.52 -13.55
CA ASN A 14 -26.87 -7.06 -13.25
C ASN A 14 -26.51 -5.70 -13.89
N TYR A 15 -27.43 -5.05 -14.61
CA TYR A 15 -27.15 -3.75 -15.25
C TYR A 15 -27.14 -2.62 -14.23
N GLN A 16 -25.96 -2.09 -13.95
CA GLN A 16 -25.80 -0.79 -13.30
C GLN A 16 -25.49 0.26 -14.36
N ARG A 17 -26.28 1.33 -14.43
CA ARG A 17 -26.01 2.45 -15.35
C ARG A 17 -24.62 3.02 -15.01
N PRO A 18 -23.71 3.17 -15.98
CA PRO A 18 -22.41 3.80 -15.76
C PRO A 18 -22.55 5.18 -15.13
N THR A 19 -21.73 5.48 -14.12
CA THR A 19 -21.78 6.75 -13.40
C THR A 19 -21.43 7.93 -14.30
N ARG A 20 -22.17 9.04 -14.18
CA ARG A 20 -21.97 10.25 -14.98
C ARG A 20 -20.52 10.75 -14.90
N GLY A 21 -19.85 10.84 -16.06
CA GLY A 21 -18.43 11.19 -16.20
C GLY A 21 -17.47 10.00 -16.36
N ALA A 22 -17.89 8.77 -16.05
CA ALA A 22 -17.07 7.58 -16.29
C ALA A 22 -17.02 7.24 -17.79
N GLN A 23 -15.82 7.02 -18.32
CA GLN A 23 -15.60 6.59 -19.71
C GLN A 23 -16.08 5.15 -19.91
N VAL A 24 -16.88 4.90 -20.96
CA VAL A 24 -17.45 3.58 -21.29
C VAL A 24 -17.00 3.12 -22.68
N ASP A 25 -17.05 1.83 -22.97
CA ASP A 25 -16.54 1.29 -24.25
C ASP A 25 -17.55 1.46 -25.39
N VAL A 26 -18.83 1.29 -25.11
CA VAL A 26 -19.91 1.28 -26.11
C VAL A 26 -21.15 2.01 -25.59
N PHE A 27 -21.74 2.89 -26.42
CA PHE A 27 -23.13 3.33 -26.30
C PHE A 27 -23.95 2.60 -27.37
N ILE A 28 -25.08 1.99 -27.02
CA ILE A 28 -25.97 1.36 -28.01
C ILE A 28 -27.21 2.21 -28.28
N SER A 29 -27.28 2.76 -29.49
CA SER A 29 -28.50 3.37 -30.04
C SER A 29 -29.35 2.29 -30.71
N TYR A 30 -30.61 2.13 -30.29
CA TYR A 30 -31.52 1.09 -30.79
C TYR A 30 -32.97 1.55 -30.79
N SER A 31 -33.80 1.03 -31.69
CA SER A 31 -35.26 1.22 -31.60
C SER A 31 -35.82 0.37 -30.47
N ARG A 32 -36.81 0.85 -29.72
CA ARG A 32 -37.51 0.02 -28.71
C ARG A 32 -38.16 -1.25 -29.31
N ARG A 33 -38.38 -1.29 -30.64
CA ARG A 33 -38.80 -2.47 -31.42
C ARG A 33 -37.70 -3.55 -31.59
N ASP A 34 -36.46 -3.21 -31.28
CA ASP A 34 -35.25 -4.05 -31.44
C ASP A 34 -34.74 -4.61 -30.10
N VAL A 35 -35.40 -4.32 -28.97
CA VAL A 35 -34.94 -4.58 -27.59
C VAL A 35 -34.40 -5.99 -27.33
N ALA A 36 -35.01 -7.03 -27.91
CA ALA A 36 -34.56 -8.42 -27.74
C ALA A 36 -33.21 -8.69 -28.44
N PHE A 37 -32.93 -8.04 -29.57
CA PHE A 37 -31.63 -8.11 -30.24
C PHE A 37 -30.59 -7.29 -29.47
N THR A 38 -30.96 -6.08 -29.02
CA THR A 38 -30.11 -5.22 -28.19
C THR A 38 -29.67 -5.94 -26.92
N ARG A 39 -30.55 -6.70 -26.26
CA ARG A 39 -30.21 -7.47 -25.05
C ARG A 39 -29.16 -8.53 -25.33
N ARG A 40 -29.37 -9.36 -26.36
CA ARG A 40 -28.38 -10.36 -26.79
C ARG A 40 -27.04 -9.73 -27.13
N LEU A 41 -27.03 -8.53 -27.74
CA LEU A 41 -25.81 -7.77 -28.07
C LEU A 41 -25.10 -7.25 -26.82
N PHE A 42 -25.86 -6.64 -25.90
CA PHE A 42 -25.35 -6.16 -24.61
C PHE A 42 -24.75 -7.30 -23.77
N ASP A 43 -25.47 -8.40 -23.60
CA ASP A 43 -25.01 -9.57 -22.83
C ASP A 43 -23.68 -10.13 -23.38
N ARG A 44 -23.47 -10.07 -24.71
CA ARG A 44 -22.20 -10.46 -25.34
C ARG A 44 -21.07 -9.45 -25.13
N LEU A 45 -21.36 -8.16 -25.15
CA LEU A 45 -20.34 -7.12 -24.93
C LEU A 45 -19.86 -7.13 -23.47
N GLU A 46 -20.78 -7.20 -22.51
CA GLU A 46 -20.46 -7.34 -21.08
C GLU A 46 -19.70 -8.64 -20.78
N ALA A 47 -20.09 -9.77 -21.39
CA ALA A 47 -19.36 -11.04 -21.28
C ALA A 47 -17.95 -11.02 -21.91
N GLN A 48 -17.57 -9.93 -22.59
CA GLN A 48 -16.22 -9.66 -23.11
C GLN A 48 -15.54 -8.49 -22.37
N GLY A 49 -16.08 -8.08 -21.22
CA GLY A 49 -15.52 -7.01 -20.39
C GLY A 49 -15.62 -5.62 -21.04
N ARG A 50 -16.61 -5.39 -21.91
CA ARG A 50 -16.86 -4.08 -22.54
C ARG A 50 -17.96 -3.35 -21.80
N MET A 51 -17.62 -2.28 -21.08
CA MET A 51 -18.61 -1.49 -20.34
C MET A 51 -19.58 -0.81 -21.32
N THR A 52 -20.86 -1.19 -21.25
CA THR A 52 -21.86 -0.83 -22.27
C THR A 52 -22.98 0.04 -21.69
N TRP A 53 -23.18 1.22 -22.27
CA TRP A 53 -24.27 2.14 -21.94
C TRP A 53 -25.47 1.89 -22.86
N VAL A 54 -26.66 1.68 -22.29
CA VAL A 54 -27.90 1.46 -23.03
C VAL A 54 -29.08 2.09 -22.28
N ASP A 55 -29.93 2.83 -22.98
CA ASP A 55 -31.22 3.27 -22.46
C ASP A 55 -32.21 2.09 -22.40
N TRP A 56 -32.15 1.30 -21.33
CA TRP A 56 -33.14 0.25 -21.06
C TRP A 56 -34.45 0.79 -20.50
N GLU A 57 -34.40 1.85 -19.70
CA GLU A 57 -35.47 2.27 -18.79
C GLU A 57 -35.69 3.78 -18.85
N SER A 58 -36.93 4.24 -18.71
CA SER A 58 -37.27 5.67 -18.69
C SER A 58 -36.41 6.42 -17.66
N ILE A 59 -35.45 7.22 -18.14
CA ILE A 59 -34.60 8.07 -17.31
C ILE A 59 -35.51 8.89 -16.37
N PRO A 60 -35.24 8.96 -15.06
CA PRO A 60 -36.19 9.52 -14.09
C PRO A 60 -36.67 10.91 -14.47
N TYR A 61 -37.99 11.16 -14.36
CA TYR A 61 -38.61 12.46 -14.69
C TYR A 61 -38.01 13.68 -13.95
N SER A 62 -37.21 13.46 -12.91
CA SER A 62 -36.53 14.49 -12.12
C SER A 62 -35.19 14.96 -12.72
N VAL A 63 -34.68 14.32 -13.77
CA VAL A 63 -33.46 14.74 -14.47
C VAL A 63 -33.76 15.03 -15.95
N ASP A 64 -32.90 15.83 -16.59
CA ASP A 64 -33.02 16.06 -18.03
C ASP A 64 -32.68 14.78 -18.80
N TRP A 65 -33.72 14.13 -19.31
CA TRP A 65 -33.66 12.87 -20.05
C TRP A 65 -32.72 12.97 -21.26
N TRP A 66 -32.66 14.11 -21.95
CA TRP A 66 -31.80 14.28 -23.12
C TRP A 66 -30.34 14.55 -22.72
N GLN A 67 -30.10 15.32 -21.66
CA GLN A 67 -28.75 15.55 -21.15
C GLN A 67 -28.06 14.24 -20.74
N GLU A 68 -28.80 13.31 -20.12
CA GLU A 68 -28.29 11.99 -19.74
C GLU A 68 -27.93 11.11 -20.97
N ILE A 69 -28.70 11.18 -22.05
CA ILE A 69 -28.38 10.54 -23.33
C ILE A 69 -27.11 11.15 -23.95
N GLN A 70 -27.00 12.49 -23.93
CA GLN A 70 -25.82 13.20 -24.43
C GLN A 70 -24.56 12.83 -23.65
N ASP A 71 -24.62 12.76 -22.32
CA ASP A 71 -23.48 12.38 -21.48
C ASP A 71 -23.13 10.89 -21.65
N GLY A 72 -24.11 10.02 -21.93
CA GLY A 72 -23.87 8.64 -22.35
C GLY A 72 -23.14 8.51 -23.70
N ILE A 73 -23.50 9.34 -24.68
CA ILE A 73 -22.82 9.38 -25.99
C ILE A 73 -21.40 9.96 -25.86
N ASP A 74 -21.24 11.04 -25.10
CA ASP A 74 -19.95 11.72 -24.95
C ASP A 74 -18.94 10.85 -24.19
N SER A 75 -19.38 10.11 -23.17
CA SER A 75 -18.54 9.19 -22.39
C SER A 75 -18.14 7.91 -23.12
N ALA A 76 -18.85 7.51 -24.17
CA ALA A 76 -18.63 6.25 -24.87
C ALA A 76 -17.53 6.29 -25.93
N ASN A 77 -16.61 5.32 -25.94
CA ASN A 77 -15.58 5.22 -26.96
C ASN A 77 -16.17 4.98 -28.36
N ASN A 78 -17.19 4.12 -28.45
CA ASN A 78 -17.86 3.75 -29.70
C ASN A 78 -19.37 3.93 -29.57
N VAL A 79 -20.03 4.39 -30.63
CA VAL A 79 -21.49 4.47 -30.73
C VAL A 79 -21.96 3.37 -31.70
N VAL A 80 -22.61 2.34 -31.17
CA VAL A 80 -23.13 1.22 -31.94
C VAL A 80 -24.59 1.50 -32.27
N CYS A 81 -24.92 1.56 -33.56
CA CYS A 81 -26.28 1.77 -34.02
C CYS A 81 -26.89 0.43 -34.47
N VAL A 82 -27.95 -0.02 -33.80
CA VAL A 82 -28.72 -1.20 -34.23
C VAL A 82 -29.67 -0.79 -35.35
N VAL A 83 -29.19 -0.88 -36.59
CA VAL A 83 -29.89 -0.35 -37.76
C VAL A 83 -31.02 -1.29 -38.18
N SER A 84 -32.23 -0.75 -38.18
CA SER A 84 -33.47 -1.37 -38.64
C SER A 84 -34.40 -0.30 -39.21
N THR A 85 -35.45 -0.69 -39.93
CA THR A 85 -36.55 0.22 -40.30
C THR A 85 -37.11 0.96 -39.08
N GLY A 86 -37.19 0.29 -37.92
CA GLY A 86 -37.67 0.88 -36.66
C GLY A 86 -36.70 1.90 -36.03
N TRP A 87 -35.41 1.82 -36.35
CA TRP A 87 -34.38 2.77 -35.91
C TRP A 87 -34.40 4.03 -36.79
N LEU A 88 -34.45 3.88 -38.12
CA LEU A 88 -34.47 5.01 -39.06
C LEU A 88 -35.70 5.91 -38.95
N ILE A 89 -36.85 5.38 -38.55
CA ILE A 89 -38.09 6.15 -38.32
C ILE A 89 -38.20 6.72 -36.90
N SER A 90 -37.24 6.46 -36.01
CA SER A 90 -37.25 6.94 -34.63
C SER A 90 -36.64 8.35 -34.58
N GLU A 91 -37.42 9.34 -34.14
CA GLU A 91 -36.92 10.69 -33.88
C GLU A 91 -35.72 10.66 -32.92
N MET A 92 -35.78 9.83 -31.87
CA MET A 92 -34.72 9.81 -30.86
C MET A 92 -33.42 9.20 -31.37
N CYS A 93 -33.51 8.10 -32.12
CA CYS A 93 -32.32 7.49 -32.74
C CYS A 93 -31.66 8.45 -33.76
N ASN A 94 -32.46 9.27 -34.46
CA ASN A 94 -31.95 10.31 -35.34
C ASN A 94 -31.24 11.45 -34.58
N LYS A 95 -31.75 11.86 -33.41
CA LYS A 95 -31.08 12.85 -32.53
C LYS A 95 -29.79 12.29 -31.93
N GLU A 96 -29.81 11.05 -31.43
CA GLU A 96 -28.62 10.34 -30.92
C GLU A 96 -27.52 10.25 -31.97
N PHE A 97 -27.87 9.84 -33.19
CA PHE A 97 -26.92 9.74 -34.30
C PHE A 97 -26.36 11.11 -34.69
N ALA A 98 -27.22 12.13 -34.87
CA ALA A 98 -26.77 13.48 -35.21
C ALA A 98 -25.82 14.07 -34.14
N TYR A 99 -26.11 13.82 -32.86
CA TYR A 99 -25.24 14.23 -31.75
C TYR A 99 -23.89 13.49 -31.77
N ALA A 100 -23.90 12.17 -32.00
CA ALA A 100 -22.68 11.38 -32.14
C ALA A 100 -21.80 11.84 -33.33
N VAL A 101 -22.42 12.22 -34.46
CA VAL A 101 -21.72 12.82 -35.61
C VAL A 101 -21.12 14.18 -35.25
N GLN A 102 -21.89 15.08 -34.61
CA GLN A 102 -21.41 16.40 -34.17
C GLN A 102 -20.19 16.31 -33.24
N ARG A 103 -20.14 15.27 -32.41
CA ARG A 103 -19.05 15.00 -31.45
C ARG A 103 -17.87 14.21 -32.05
N ASN A 104 -17.86 13.99 -33.36
CA ASN A 104 -16.90 13.12 -34.07
C ASN A 104 -16.72 11.76 -33.36
N LYS A 105 -17.79 11.15 -32.85
CA LYS A 105 -17.68 9.83 -32.21
C LYS A 105 -17.45 8.75 -33.27
N ARG A 106 -16.83 7.63 -32.88
CA ARG A 106 -16.69 6.47 -33.76
C ARG A 106 -18.01 5.71 -33.81
N ILE A 107 -18.73 5.85 -34.92
CA ILE A 107 -20.02 5.20 -35.14
C ILE A 107 -19.83 3.87 -35.86
N ILE A 108 -20.49 2.81 -35.37
CA ILE A 108 -20.44 1.45 -35.94
C ILE A 108 -21.88 0.95 -36.18
N PRO A 109 -22.39 0.99 -37.43
CA PRO A 109 -23.71 0.48 -37.75
C PRO A 109 -23.74 -1.05 -37.84
N VAL A 110 -24.65 -1.66 -37.09
CA VAL A 110 -24.93 -3.10 -37.08
C VAL A 110 -26.34 -3.31 -37.66
N MET A 111 -26.43 -3.82 -38.89
CA MET A 111 -27.70 -4.10 -39.55
C MET A 111 -28.40 -5.32 -38.91
N ARG A 112 -29.60 -5.11 -38.38
CA ARG A 112 -30.46 -6.14 -37.76
C ARG A 112 -31.35 -6.86 -38.79
N VAL A 113 -31.97 -6.08 -39.67
CA VAL A 113 -32.99 -6.50 -40.65
C VAL A 113 -32.81 -5.64 -41.90
N GLU A 114 -33.17 -6.20 -43.06
CA GLU A 114 -33.23 -5.48 -44.34
C GLU A 114 -34.11 -4.22 -44.25
N LEU A 115 -33.72 -3.17 -44.98
CA LEU A 115 -34.33 -1.85 -44.90
C LEU A 115 -35.36 -1.65 -46.03
N ASP A 116 -36.63 -1.50 -45.66
CA ASP A 116 -37.62 -0.96 -46.59
C ASP A 116 -37.45 0.57 -46.68
N GLU A 117 -36.55 1.01 -47.58
CA GLU A 117 -36.33 2.44 -47.83
C GLU A 117 -37.61 3.19 -48.24
N LYS A 118 -38.57 2.52 -48.88
CA LYS A 118 -39.83 3.14 -49.29
C LYS A 118 -40.71 3.41 -48.05
N GLN A 119 -40.82 2.45 -47.15
CA GLN A 119 -41.50 2.62 -45.86
C GLN A 119 -40.83 3.69 -45.00
N VAL A 120 -39.49 3.68 -44.91
CA VAL A 120 -38.72 4.70 -44.17
C VAL A 120 -38.97 6.10 -44.73
N LYS A 121 -38.78 6.31 -46.04
CA LYS A 121 -38.99 7.61 -46.70
C LYS A 121 -40.44 8.09 -46.62
N THR A 122 -41.41 7.17 -46.60
CA THR A 122 -42.83 7.51 -46.41
C THR A 122 -43.13 7.93 -44.97
N ALA A 123 -42.52 7.27 -43.98
CA ALA A 123 -42.72 7.57 -42.56
C ALA A 123 -42.10 8.90 -42.10
N TRP A 124 -41.18 9.47 -42.87
CA TRP A 124 -40.58 10.78 -42.62
C TRP A 124 -41.39 11.97 -43.14
N ILE A 125 -42.35 11.74 -44.05
CA ILE A 125 -43.14 12.82 -44.65
C ILE A 125 -43.89 13.59 -43.56
N ASP A 126 -43.87 14.92 -43.67
CA ASP A 126 -44.48 15.88 -42.74
C ASP A 126 -43.92 15.82 -41.30
N GLN A 127 -42.77 15.15 -41.07
CA GLN A 127 -42.10 15.14 -39.76
C GLN A 127 -41.17 16.36 -39.58
N PRO A 128 -41.17 17.04 -38.42
CA PRO A 128 -40.29 18.20 -38.16
C PRO A 128 -38.78 17.91 -38.31
N TRP A 129 -38.39 16.64 -38.22
CA TRP A 129 -37.03 16.14 -38.26
C TRP A 129 -36.66 15.44 -39.58
N GLU A 130 -37.53 15.49 -40.60
CA GLU A 130 -37.32 14.83 -41.91
C GLU A 130 -35.96 15.18 -42.55
N ALA A 131 -35.58 16.46 -42.56
CA ALA A 131 -34.33 16.93 -43.15
C ALA A 131 -33.10 16.30 -42.46
N GLN A 132 -33.11 16.23 -41.11
CA GLN A 132 -32.04 15.60 -40.34
C GLN A 132 -31.98 14.10 -40.58
N ALA A 133 -33.11 13.41 -40.69
CA ALA A 133 -33.12 11.96 -40.95
C ALA A 133 -32.61 11.61 -42.35
N ARG A 134 -32.88 12.46 -43.36
CA ARG A 134 -32.29 12.33 -44.70
C ARG A 134 -30.78 12.50 -44.68
N GLU A 135 -30.27 13.55 -44.02
CA GLU A 135 -28.83 13.77 -43.84
C GLU A 135 -28.16 12.63 -43.06
N ASN A 136 -28.80 12.16 -41.98
CA ASN A 136 -28.32 11.04 -41.19
C ASN A 136 -28.19 9.75 -42.01
N LEU A 137 -29.17 9.44 -42.87
CA LEU A 137 -29.12 8.27 -43.75
C LEU A 137 -27.99 8.38 -44.78
N ASP A 138 -27.78 9.56 -45.38
CA ASP A 138 -26.69 9.79 -46.33
C ASP A 138 -25.31 9.73 -45.65
N ALA A 139 -25.21 10.13 -44.38
CA ALA A 139 -24.01 9.94 -43.56
C ALA A 139 -23.79 8.47 -43.19
N LEU A 140 -24.85 7.76 -42.77
CA LEU A 140 -24.81 6.33 -42.42
C LEU A 140 -24.36 5.46 -43.60
N LYS A 141 -24.78 5.80 -44.83
CA LYS A 141 -24.36 5.14 -46.08
C LYS A 141 -22.86 5.29 -46.40
N ARG A 142 -22.13 6.20 -45.75
CA ARG A 142 -20.68 6.41 -45.92
C ARG A 142 -19.82 5.68 -44.89
N ILE A 143 -20.44 5.03 -43.90
CA ILE A 143 -19.77 4.23 -42.87
C ILE A 143 -19.74 2.76 -43.35
N ASN A 144 -18.83 1.93 -42.84
CA ASN A 144 -18.83 0.49 -43.10
C ASN A 144 -19.83 -0.23 -42.18
N TRP A 145 -20.66 -1.12 -42.75
CA TRP A 145 -21.76 -1.79 -42.04
C TRP A 145 -21.37 -3.21 -41.62
N LEU A 146 -21.79 -3.61 -40.42
CA LEU A 146 -21.71 -5.00 -39.94
C LEU A 146 -23.08 -5.66 -40.09
N TYR A 147 -23.13 -6.83 -40.72
CA TYR A 147 -24.38 -7.54 -41.03
C TYR A 147 -24.60 -8.70 -40.06
N SER A 148 -25.72 -8.70 -39.33
CA SER A 148 -26.09 -9.78 -38.40
C SER A 148 -26.85 -10.95 -39.03
N ARG A 149 -27.17 -10.85 -40.33
CA ARG A 149 -27.83 -11.89 -41.13
C ARG A 149 -27.16 -12.04 -42.48
N LYS A 150 -27.28 -13.22 -43.10
CA LYS A 150 -26.80 -13.50 -44.46
C LYS A 150 -27.85 -14.29 -45.25
N ARG A 151 -28.14 -13.86 -46.49
CA ARG A 151 -28.99 -14.62 -47.44
C ARG A 151 -28.32 -15.94 -47.83
N SER A 152 -29.14 -16.98 -48.01
CA SER A 152 -28.71 -18.31 -48.44
C SER A 152 -28.19 -18.39 -49.88
N ASP A 153 -28.41 -17.37 -50.71
CA ASP A 153 -27.92 -17.30 -52.10
C ASP A 153 -26.47 -16.78 -52.22
N GLY A 154 -25.87 -16.30 -51.13
CA GLY A 154 -24.45 -15.95 -51.06
C GLY A 154 -24.05 -14.61 -51.66
N HIS A 155 -24.99 -13.81 -52.17
CA HIS A 155 -24.72 -12.45 -52.65
C HIS A 155 -24.56 -11.46 -51.50
N GLU A 156 -23.65 -10.49 -51.65
CA GLU A 156 -23.56 -9.34 -50.75
C GLU A 156 -24.64 -8.30 -51.08
N TYR A 157 -25.20 -7.67 -50.05
CA TYR A 157 -26.22 -6.62 -50.20
C TYR A 157 -25.62 -5.35 -50.80
N LEU A 158 -25.72 -5.19 -52.13
CA LEU A 158 -25.46 -3.92 -52.81
C LEU A 158 -26.72 -3.03 -52.84
N PRO A 159 -26.60 -1.69 -52.77
CA PRO A 159 -27.74 -0.80 -52.50
C PRO A 159 -28.81 -0.67 -53.62
N ASP A 160 -28.57 -1.22 -54.81
CA ASP A 160 -29.31 -0.88 -56.04
C ASP A 160 -30.14 -2.03 -56.65
N ALA A 161 -30.27 -3.18 -55.96
CA ALA A 161 -31.08 -4.30 -56.44
C ALA A 161 -32.58 -4.11 -56.12
N ALA A 162 -33.41 -3.98 -57.16
CA ALA A 162 -34.86 -3.85 -56.99
C ALA A 162 -35.50 -5.13 -56.40
N PRO A 163 -36.57 -5.02 -55.58
CA PRO A 163 -37.22 -6.16 -54.96
C PRO A 163 -37.93 -7.07 -55.99
N SER A 164 -37.81 -8.37 -55.80
CA SER A 164 -38.50 -9.39 -56.63
C SER A 164 -40.01 -9.39 -56.38
N PRO A 165 -40.87 -9.69 -57.38
CA PRO A 165 -42.33 -9.63 -57.21
C PRO A 165 -42.95 -10.75 -56.37
N ASP A 166 -42.23 -11.85 -56.14
CA ASP A 166 -42.78 -13.06 -55.51
C ASP A 166 -42.78 -12.96 -53.98
N ALA A 167 -43.88 -12.41 -53.45
CA ALA A 167 -44.19 -12.46 -52.04
C ALA A 167 -44.72 -13.85 -51.63
N ASP A 168 -43.81 -14.82 -51.40
CA ASP A 168 -44.02 -15.97 -50.49
C ASP A 168 -42.70 -16.78 -50.25
N ALA A 169 -41.86 -16.24 -49.35
CA ALA A 169 -40.66 -16.86 -48.73
C ALA A 169 -39.43 -17.15 -49.66
N PRO A 170 -38.21 -17.18 -49.09
CA PRO A 170 -37.80 -18.38 -48.35
C PRO A 170 -37.27 -18.12 -46.93
N ALA A 171 -37.63 -19.02 -46.01
CA ALA A 171 -37.14 -19.04 -44.63
C ALA A 171 -35.73 -19.64 -44.52
N ASN A 172 -34.71 -18.98 -45.09
CA ASN A 172 -33.30 -19.44 -45.08
C ASN A 172 -32.28 -18.31 -44.76
N ASP A 173 -32.68 -17.31 -43.97
CA ASP A 173 -31.72 -16.38 -43.34
C ASP A 173 -30.85 -17.15 -42.33
N ILE A 174 -29.54 -17.15 -42.52
CA ILE A 174 -28.60 -17.67 -41.52
C ILE A 174 -28.39 -16.56 -40.47
N ASP A 175 -28.75 -16.85 -39.21
CA ASP A 175 -28.41 -15.99 -38.07
C ASP A 175 -26.89 -15.96 -37.91
N ASN A 176 -26.28 -14.84 -38.30
CA ASN A 176 -24.84 -14.64 -38.28
C ASN A 176 -24.42 -13.75 -37.09
N PHE A 177 -25.28 -13.61 -36.10
CA PHE A 177 -25.10 -12.72 -34.96
C PHE A 177 -23.75 -12.90 -34.26
N GLU A 178 -23.30 -14.13 -33.99
CA GLU A 178 -22.04 -14.36 -33.27
C GLU A 178 -20.82 -13.90 -34.11
N GLN A 179 -20.83 -14.06 -35.44
CA GLN A 179 -19.77 -13.54 -36.31
C GLN A 179 -19.83 -12.01 -36.40
N ALA A 180 -21.04 -11.43 -36.43
CA ALA A 180 -21.23 -9.98 -36.42
C ALA A 180 -20.71 -9.35 -35.11
N VAL A 181 -20.95 -10.00 -33.96
CA VAL A 181 -20.38 -9.62 -32.66
C VAL A 181 -18.86 -9.74 -32.66
N GLN A 182 -18.27 -10.82 -33.17
CA GLN A 182 -16.81 -10.94 -33.29
C GLN A 182 -16.20 -9.85 -34.18
N ASN A 183 -16.83 -9.52 -35.30
CA ASN A 183 -16.39 -8.44 -36.18
C ASN A 183 -16.57 -7.06 -35.51
N LEU A 184 -17.62 -6.87 -34.71
CA LEU A 184 -17.84 -5.66 -33.90
C LEU A 184 -16.74 -5.49 -32.85
N ILE A 185 -16.42 -6.55 -32.10
CA ILE A 185 -15.34 -6.54 -31.09
C ILE A 185 -14.00 -6.21 -31.75
N ARG A 186 -13.64 -6.88 -32.85
CA ARG A 186 -12.43 -6.55 -33.63
C ARG A 186 -12.44 -5.10 -34.09
N THR A 187 -13.60 -4.57 -34.49
CA THR A 187 -13.71 -3.16 -34.90
C THR A 187 -13.44 -2.24 -33.70
N ILE A 188 -14.07 -2.47 -32.55
CA ILE A 188 -13.86 -1.72 -31.30
C ILE A 188 -12.38 -1.73 -30.87
N GLU A 189 -11.70 -2.86 -31.02
CA GLU A 189 -10.29 -3.05 -30.67
C GLU A 189 -9.32 -2.34 -31.61
N THR A 190 -9.66 -2.18 -32.90
CA THR A 190 -8.85 -1.41 -33.85
C THR A 190 -8.68 0.03 -33.37
N ASP A 191 -7.42 0.46 -33.20
CA ASP A 191 -7.04 1.80 -32.73
C ASP A 191 -7.59 2.20 -31.34
N ASN A 192 -7.95 1.23 -30.49
CA ASN A 192 -8.64 1.46 -29.21
C ASN A 192 -8.04 2.60 -28.36
N ASP A 193 -6.72 2.62 -28.16
CA ASP A 193 -6.05 3.65 -27.34
C ASP A 193 -6.22 5.07 -27.90
N PHE A 194 -6.26 5.21 -29.23
CA PHE A 194 -6.50 6.49 -29.90
C PHE A 194 -7.96 6.94 -29.73
N ILE A 195 -8.91 6.00 -29.76
CA ILE A 195 -10.34 6.27 -29.51
C ILE A 195 -10.59 6.60 -28.03
N LYS A 196 -9.92 5.91 -27.11
CA LYS A 196 -9.95 6.18 -25.67
C LYS A 196 -9.39 7.56 -25.36
N GLN A 197 -8.26 7.94 -25.95
CA GLN A 197 -7.68 9.28 -25.80
C GLN A 197 -8.57 10.37 -26.42
N HIS A 198 -9.18 10.13 -27.59
CA HIS A 198 -10.18 11.06 -28.17
C HIS A 198 -11.33 11.35 -27.19
N THR A 199 -11.86 10.30 -26.56
CA THR A 199 -12.99 10.41 -25.64
C THR A 199 -12.59 11.03 -24.29
N ARG A 200 -11.45 10.65 -23.69
CA ARG A 200 -10.92 11.28 -22.47
C ARG A 200 -10.69 12.79 -22.67
N LEU A 201 -10.10 13.18 -23.79
CA LEU A 201 -9.88 14.59 -24.14
C LEU A 201 -11.20 15.33 -24.42
N LEU A 202 -12.24 14.65 -24.93
CA LEU A 202 -13.55 15.28 -25.15
C LEU A 202 -14.26 15.56 -23.83
N ILE A 203 -14.19 14.63 -22.88
CA ILE A 203 -14.74 14.79 -21.53
C ILE A 203 -14.08 15.99 -20.83
N GLY A 204 -12.74 15.97 -20.69
CA GLY A 204 -12.02 17.07 -20.01
C GLY A 204 -12.20 18.43 -20.68
N ALA A 205 -12.26 18.48 -22.02
CA ALA A 205 -12.50 19.73 -22.74
C ALA A 205 -13.95 20.24 -22.57
N ARG A 206 -14.96 19.35 -22.45
CA ARG A 206 -16.34 19.72 -22.09
C ARG A 206 -16.42 20.20 -20.64
N GLU A 207 -15.75 19.53 -19.70
CA GLU A 207 -15.72 19.94 -18.30
C GLU A 207 -15.11 21.34 -18.17
N TRP A 208 -13.97 21.59 -18.81
CA TRP A 208 -13.36 22.93 -18.93
C TRP A 208 -14.31 23.97 -19.53
N GLU A 209 -15.03 23.65 -20.61
CA GLU A 209 -16.03 24.55 -21.22
C GLU A 209 -17.19 24.86 -20.25
N THR A 210 -17.75 23.85 -19.57
CA THR A 210 -18.82 24.03 -18.58
C THR A 210 -18.37 24.76 -17.31
N ALA A 211 -17.11 24.60 -16.92
CA ALA A 211 -16.45 25.36 -15.85
C ALA A 211 -16.06 26.78 -16.27
N ASN A 212 -16.71 27.33 -17.31
CA ASN A 212 -16.47 28.68 -17.86
C ASN A 212 -14.99 28.92 -18.23
N ARG A 213 -14.33 27.90 -18.77
CA ARG A 213 -12.92 27.88 -19.21
C ARG A 213 -11.89 28.16 -18.09
N ASN A 214 -12.21 27.80 -16.85
CA ASN A 214 -11.32 27.92 -15.68
C ASN A 214 -9.97 27.20 -15.91
N GLU A 215 -8.85 27.88 -15.63
CA GLU A 215 -7.49 27.38 -15.86
C GLU A 215 -7.17 26.10 -15.06
N SER A 216 -7.84 25.85 -13.93
CA SER A 216 -7.67 24.62 -13.11
C SER A 216 -8.04 23.31 -13.81
N TYR A 217 -8.83 23.36 -14.89
CA TYR A 217 -9.24 22.17 -15.66
C TYR A 217 -8.32 21.91 -16.87
N LEU A 218 -7.28 22.72 -17.09
CA LEU A 218 -6.34 22.54 -18.21
C LEU A 218 -5.41 21.33 -17.99
N LEU A 219 -4.84 20.82 -19.08
CA LEU A 219 -3.91 19.70 -19.05
C LEU A 219 -2.52 20.14 -18.58
N HIS A 220 -1.91 19.34 -17.70
CA HIS A 220 -0.59 19.59 -17.13
C HIS A 220 0.41 18.50 -17.58
N ASP A 221 1.68 18.91 -17.76
CA ASP A 221 2.84 18.07 -18.08
C ASP A 221 2.57 16.86 -18.98
N LEU A 222 2.65 15.63 -18.42
CA LEU A 222 2.51 14.38 -19.15
C LEU A 222 1.16 14.22 -19.86
N GLU A 223 0.09 14.80 -19.32
CA GLU A 223 -1.23 14.76 -19.98
C GLU A 223 -1.26 15.68 -21.21
N LEU A 224 -0.65 16.86 -21.11
CA LEU A 224 -0.52 17.79 -22.22
C LEU A 224 0.40 17.23 -23.31
N ASP A 225 1.55 16.66 -22.94
CA ASP A 225 2.48 16.03 -23.86
C ASP A 225 1.82 14.82 -24.56
N SER A 226 1.04 14.03 -23.83
CA SER A 226 0.22 12.93 -24.38
C SER A 226 -0.87 13.44 -25.33
N ALA A 227 -1.55 14.55 -25.01
CA ALA A 227 -2.58 15.14 -25.85
C ALA A 227 -2.01 15.74 -27.14
N GLN A 228 -0.82 16.35 -27.08
CA GLN A 228 -0.10 16.83 -28.26
C GLN A 228 0.37 15.66 -29.15
N ALA A 229 0.88 14.57 -28.55
CA ALA A 229 1.23 13.35 -29.28
C ALA A 229 0.01 12.63 -29.89
N TRP A 230 -1.15 12.68 -29.23
CA TRP A 230 -2.43 12.24 -29.79
C TRP A 230 -2.87 13.11 -30.97
N LEU A 231 -2.80 14.43 -30.82
CA LEU A 231 -3.15 15.39 -31.88
C LEU A 231 -2.27 15.21 -33.13
N ALA A 232 -0.96 14.98 -32.96
CA ALA A 232 -0.07 14.65 -34.07
C ALA A 232 -0.49 13.36 -34.81
N ARG A 233 -0.80 12.28 -34.07
CA ARG A 233 -1.27 11.01 -34.63
C ARG A 233 -2.66 11.10 -35.30
N SER A 234 -3.47 12.09 -34.93
CA SER A 234 -4.82 12.27 -35.47
C SER A 234 -4.87 12.63 -36.97
N GLN A 235 -3.75 13.06 -37.57
CA GLN A 235 -3.67 13.41 -38.99
C GLN A 235 -4.02 12.22 -39.90
N THR A 236 -3.59 11.01 -39.54
CA THR A 236 -3.83 9.78 -40.33
C THR A 236 -4.97 8.90 -39.80
N LYS A 237 -5.41 9.11 -38.56
CA LYS A 237 -6.45 8.29 -37.91
C LYS A 237 -7.86 8.86 -38.01
N THR A 238 -8.85 8.07 -37.58
CA THR A 238 -10.24 8.50 -37.38
C THR A 238 -10.70 8.06 -35.98
N PRO A 239 -11.61 8.80 -35.31
CA PRO A 239 -12.20 10.07 -35.74
C PRO A 239 -11.20 11.24 -35.74
N LYS A 240 -11.60 12.38 -36.33
CA LYS A 240 -10.80 13.61 -36.33
C LYS A 240 -11.05 14.43 -35.06
N PRO A 241 -10.04 15.18 -34.55
CA PRO A 241 -10.23 16.03 -33.39
C PRO A 241 -11.37 17.02 -33.61
N THR A 242 -12.12 17.28 -32.55
CA THR A 242 -13.14 18.34 -32.55
C THR A 242 -12.48 19.72 -32.41
N PRO A 243 -13.14 20.83 -32.80
CA PRO A 243 -12.63 22.17 -32.53
C PRO A 243 -12.34 22.41 -31.03
N LEU A 244 -13.20 21.86 -30.16
CA LEU A 244 -13.06 21.97 -28.71
C LEU A 244 -11.77 21.29 -28.19
N HIS A 245 -11.35 20.15 -28.78
CA HIS A 245 -10.04 19.55 -28.47
C HIS A 245 -8.88 20.49 -28.80
N LEU A 246 -8.94 21.17 -29.95
CA LEU A 246 -7.88 22.07 -30.41
C LEU A 246 -7.77 23.29 -29.49
N GLU A 247 -8.91 23.88 -29.11
CA GLU A 247 -8.97 24.99 -28.16
C GLU A 247 -8.41 24.59 -26.79
N TYR A 248 -8.83 23.44 -26.25
CA TYR A 248 -8.42 22.95 -24.93
C TYR A 248 -6.92 22.62 -24.85
N ILE A 249 -6.37 21.91 -25.86
CA ILE A 249 -4.93 21.58 -25.92
C ILE A 249 -4.10 22.86 -26.11
N THR A 250 -4.59 23.81 -26.90
CA THR A 250 -3.89 25.09 -27.16
C THR A 250 -3.92 25.99 -25.93
N ALA A 251 -5.04 26.06 -25.21
CA ALA A 251 -5.15 26.79 -23.94
C ALA A 251 -4.20 26.20 -22.89
N SER A 252 -4.16 24.87 -22.76
CA SER A 252 -3.24 24.14 -21.87
C SER A 252 -1.77 24.42 -22.20
N ALA A 253 -1.41 24.42 -23.49
CA ALA A 253 -0.05 24.76 -23.94
C ALA A 253 0.32 26.23 -23.65
N ALA A 254 -0.61 27.17 -23.86
CA ALA A 254 -0.41 28.58 -23.54
C ALA A 254 -0.27 28.80 -22.03
N TYR A 255 -0.99 28.03 -21.20
CA TYR A 255 -0.89 28.08 -19.74
C TYR A 255 0.48 27.59 -19.25
N ARG A 256 0.96 26.41 -19.70
CA ARG A 256 2.31 25.90 -19.41
C ARG A 256 3.41 26.91 -19.80
N ALA A 257 3.28 27.57 -20.94
CA ALA A 257 4.23 28.60 -21.37
C ALA A 257 4.27 29.82 -20.43
N ARG A 258 3.14 30.21 -19.81
CA ARG A 258 3.10 31.27 -18.78
C ARG A 258 3.75 30.83 -17.48
N LEU A 259 3.51 29.59 -17.03
CA LEU A 259 4.13 29.05 -15.81
C LEU A 259 5.66 29.03 -15.93
N ILE A 260 6.21 28.49 -17.02
CA ILE A 260 7.66 28.45 -17.28
C ILE A 260 8.27 29.87 -17.30
N ALA A 261 7.56 30.86 -17.85
CA ALA A 261 8.00 32.25 -17.83
C ALA A 261 8.02 32.83 -16.40
N ALA A 262 6.97 32.60 -15.60
CA ALA A 262 6.88 33.05 -14.22
C ALA A 262 7.95 32.40 -13.32
N GLU A 263 8.26 31.12 -13.51
CA GLU A 263 9.36 30.43 -12.82
C GLU A 263 10.73 30.99 -13.20
N ALA A 264 10.96 31.28 -14.49
CA ALA A 264 12.20 31.90 -14.95
C ALA A 264 12.40 33.29 -14.32
N GLU A 265 11.33 34.09 -14.18
CA GLU A 265 11.36 35.35 -13.45
C GLU A 265 11.64 35.17 -11.96
N ARG A 266 10.96 34.22 -11.29
CA ARG A 266 11.18 33.90 -9.87
C ARG A 266 12.62 33.44 -9.61
N LYS A 267 13.18 32.61 -10.49
CA LYS A 267 14.57 32.15 -10.44
C LYS A 267 15.56 33.31 -10.61
N GLN A 268 15.29 34.25 -11.54
CA GLN A 268 16.09 35.48 -11.65
C GLN A 268 15.98 36.38 -10.41
N GLN A 269 14.82 36.48 -9.77
CA GLN A 269 14.66 37.24 -8.53
C GLN A 269 15.45 36.59 -7.38
N LEU A 270 15.39 35.26 -7.26
CA LEU A 270 16.18 34.49 -6.30
C LEU A 270 17.68 34.66 -6.53
N ASP A 271 18.17 34.55 -7.77
CA ASP A 271 19.59 34.79 -8.11
C ASP A 271 20.04 36.21 -7.75
N ARG A 272 19.21 37.23 -8.01
CA ARG A 272 19.49 38.62 -7.61
C ARG A 272 19.54 38.75 -6.08
N SER A 273 18.71 38.02 -5.34
CA SER A 273 18.72 38.00 -3.87
C SER A 273 19.95 37.27 -3.31
N ALA A 274 20.33 36.12 -3.88
CA ALA A 274 21.49 35.33 -3.49
C ALA A 274 22.81 36.09 -3.73
N ARG A 275 22.93 36.82 -4.84
CA ARG A 275 24.08 37.70 -5.11
C ARG A 275 24.22 38.82 -4.09
N ARG A 276 23.10 39.40 -3.61
CA ARG A 276 23.09 40.38 -2.51
C ARG A 276 23.49 39.74 -1.17
N ALA A 277 22.98 38.54 -0.86
CA ALA A 277 23.36 37.80 0.33
C ALA A 277 24.87 37.46 0.36
N LEU A 278 25.44 37.04 -0.77
CA LEU A 278 26.88 36.76 -0.90
C LEU A 278 27.76 37.99 -0.69
N THR A 279 27.32 39.19 -1.10
CA THR A 279 28.06 40.43 -0.80
C THR A 279 28.00 40.82 0.68
N PHE A 280 26.90 40.53 1.39
CA PHE A 280 26.82 40.69 2.85
C PHE A 280 27.64 39.64 3.61
N GLY A 281 27.62 38.38 3.17
CA GLY A 281 28.38 37.29 3.78
C GLY A 281 29.90 37.51 3.74
N ARG A 282 30.41 38.14 2.67
CA ARG A 282 31.83 38.52 2.56
C ARG A 282 32.26 39.60 3.56
N LEU A 283 31.34 40.44 4.03
CA LEU A 283 31.60 41.42 5.11
C LEU A 283 31.57 40.74 6.50
N ALA A 284 30.67 39.77 6.72
CA ALA A 284 30.59 39.04 7.98
C ALA A 284 31.79 38.09 8.20
N ALA A 285 32.30 37.46 7.13
CA ALA A 285 33.44 36.54 7.21
C ALA A 285 34.75 37.22 7.68
N ALA A 286 34.87 38.55 7.52
CA ALA A 286 36.02 39.31 8.02
C ALA A 286 36.07 39.42 9.56
N VAL A 287 34.98 39.12 10.27
CA VAL A 287 34.90 39.23 11.74
C VAL A 287 35.06 37.88 12.45
N GLY A 288 34.69 36.77 11.80
CA GLY A 288 34.67 35.43 12.41
C GLY A 288 36.04 34.76 12.63
N VAL A 289 37.10 35.21 11.95
CA VAL A 289 38.40 34.52 11.91
C VAL A 289 39.18 34.59 13.24
N ILE A 290 38.82 35.50 14.15
CA ILE A 290 39.50 35.68 15.45
C ILE A 290 38.99 34.71 16.53
N ALA A 291 37.79 34.14 16.38
CA ALA A 291 37.16 33.33 17.44
C ALA A 291 37.55 31.84 17.46
N VAL A 292 38.14 31.31 16.37
CA VAL A 292 38.36 29.85 16.19
C VAL A 292 39.73 29.37 16.69
N LEU A 293 40.64 30.28 17.07
CA LEU A 293 42.02 29.96 17.49
C LEU A 293 42.21 29.76 19.01
N LEU A 294 41.14 29.56 19.80
CA LEU A 294 41.22 29.44 21.27
C LEU A 294 40.54 28.21 21.90
N VAL A 295 40.11 27.21 21.13
CA VAL A 295 39.59 25.94 21.68
C VAL A 295 40.24 24.73 20.99
N ALA A 296 41.56 24.62 21.14
CA ALA A 296 42.35 23.49 20.61
C ALA A 296 43.51 23.10 21.56
N SER A 297 43.18 22.63 22.77
CA SER A 297 44.16 21.95 23.65
C SER A 297 43.53 21.29 24.90
N ALA A 298 43.00 20.07 24.77
CA ALA A 298 42.97 19.05 25.84
C ALA A 298 42.43 17.71 25.31
N VAL A 299 43.32 16.76 24.99
CA VAL A 299 42.98 15.34 24.75
C VAL A 299 43.97 14.47 25.54
N LEU A 300 43.49 13.36 26.11
CA LEU A 300 44.18 12.36 26.96
C LEU A 300 44.52 12.86 28.39
N VAL A 301 44.23 12.12 29.47
CA VAL A 301 44.74 10.77 29.79
C VAL A 301 43.72 9.88 30.54
N ALA A 302 43.92 8.57 30.39
CA ALA A 302 43.03 7.43 30.65
C ALA A 302 42.80 6.94 32.11
N SER A 303 41.79 6.05 32.22
CA SER A 303 41.83 4.72 32.89
C SER A 303 41.30 4.50 34.32
N ASN A 304 40.26 3.64 34.40
CA ASN A 304 39.93 2.57 35.37
C ASN A 304 39.93 2.80 36.89
N GLN A 305 38.91 2.21 37.55
CA GLN A 305 39.05 1.06 38.48
C GLN A 305 37.66 0.44 38.82
N VAL A 306 37.62 -0.85 39.18
CA VAL A 306 36.40 -1.63 39.49
C VAL A 306 36.56 -2.38 40.82
N SER A 307 35.56 -2.27 41.72
CA SER A 307 35.20 -3.16 42.86
C SER A 307 33.95 -2.55 43.55
N ASN A 308 33.17 -3.14 44.48
CA ASN A 308 33.04 -4.48 45.11
C ASN A 308 31.59 -4.53 45.73
N ALA A 309 30.94 -5.62 46.15
CA ALA A 309 31.24 -7.06 46.23
C ALA A 309 29.91 -7.88 46.20
N ASN A 310 29.97 -9.19 46.46
CA ASN A 310 28.81 -10.11 46.51
C ASN A 310 27.94 -10.01 47.79
N ALA A 311 26.64 -10.31 47.68
CA ALA A 311 25.94 -11.28 48.54
C ALA A 311 24.55 -11.66 47.97
N THR A 312 24.29 -12.95 47.75
CA THR A 312 23.08 -13.72 48.17
C THR A 312 23.09 -15.09 47.48
N LEU A 313 23.75 -16.07 48.11
CA LEU A 313 23.61 -17.49 47.80
C LEU A 313 22.52 -18.06 48.70
N THR A 314 21.45 -18.68 48.16
CA THR A 314 20.67 -19.81 48.74
C THR A 314 19.34 -20.14 48.01
N GLN A 315 19.36 -20.38 46.69
CA GLN A 315 18.33 -21.22 46.04
C GLN A 315 18.94 -22.05 44.89
N ILE A 316 19.30 -23.30 45.17
CA ILE A 316 19.83 -24.27 44.20
C ILE A 316 19.13 -25.62 44.43
N PRO A 317 18.06 -25.92 43.67
CA PRO A 317 18.22 -26.99 42.66
C PRO A 317 18.15 -26.60 41.16
N PRO A 318 17.25 -25.71 40.67
CA PRO A 318 17.11 -25.48 39.21
C PRO A 318 18.21 -24.57 38.63
N THR A 319 18.97 -23.87 39.47
CA THR A 319 20.02 -22.94 39.06
C THR A 319 21.30 -23.64 38.59
N LEU A 320 21.60 -24.87 39.00
CA LEU A 320 22.83 -25.54 38.55
C LEU A 320 22.79 -25.88 37.05
N ALA A 321 21.67 -26.40 36.56
CA ALA A 321 21.47 -26.66 35.13
C ALA A 321 21.51 -25.36 34.30
N ARG A 322 20.96 -24.26 34.86
CA ARG A 322 21.01 -22.94 34.24
C ARG A 322 22.43 -22.37 34.20
N ILE A 323 23.17 -22.41 35.30
CA ILE A 323 24.58 -21.99 35.36
C ILE A 323 25.46 -22.84 34.43
N GLN A 324 25.21 -24.15 34.31
CA GLN A 324 25.92 -25.02 33.37
C GLN A 324 25.60 -24.66 31.91
N ALA A 325 24.34 -24.32 31.60
CA ALA A 325 23.96 -23.80 30.29
C ALA A 325 24.57 -22.41 30.01
N ASP A 326 24.58 -21.51 30.99
CA ASP A 326 25.16 -20.16 30.90
C ASP A 326 26.69 -20.24 30.69
N ILE A 327 27.39 -21.18 31.34
CA ILE A 327 28.83 -21.45 31.14
C ILE A 327 29.06 -22.00 29.73
N ALA A 328 28.31 -23.02 29.30
CA ALA A 328 28.46 -23.60 27.96
C ALA A 328 28.16 -22.57 26.86
N GLN A 329 27.16 -21.71 27.05
CA GLN A 329 26.84 -20.59 26.16
C GLN A 329 27.95 -19.53 26.17
N GLY A 330 28.55 -19.26 27.32
CA GLY A 330 29.71 -18.36 27.46
C GLY A 330 30.95 -18.87 26.72
N GLU A 331 31.29 -20.14 26.88
CA GLU A 331 32.40 -20.80 26.16
C GLU A 331 32.17 -20.78 24.64
N ALA A 332 30.97 -21.17 24.19
CA ALA A 332 30.58 -21.10 22.78
C ALA A 332 30.69 -19.67 22.22
N ARG A 333 30.29 -18.66 23.00
CA ARG A 333 30.39 -17.24 22.61
C ARG A 333 31.84 -16.75 22.50
N ILE A 334 32.74 -17.19 23.38
CA ILE A 334 34.18 -16.88 23.29
C ILE A 334 34.78 -17.47 22.01
N VAL A 335 34.45 -18.72 21.71
CA VAL A 335 34.89 -19.42 20.48
C VAL A 335 34.40 -18.68 19.23
N SER A 336 33.14 -18.23 19.23
CA SER A 336 32.56 -17.39 18.16
C SER A 336 33.26 -16.03 18.03
N LEU A 337 33.51 -15.31 19.13
CA LEU A 337 34.21 -14.00 19.11
C LEU A 337 35.66 -14.10 18.60
N ASN A 338 36.37 -15.19 18.91
CA ASN A 338 37.72 -15.44 18.39
C ASN A 338 37.70 -15.64 16.87
N MET A 339 36.73 -16.40 16.35
CA MET A 339 36.54 -16.56 14.90
C MET A 339 36.09 -15.28 14.21
N ALA A 340 35.19 -14.50 14.84
CA ALA A 340 34.78 -13.19 14.36
C ALA A 340 35.96 -12.21 14.24
N SER A 341 36.86 -12.23 15.22
CA SER A 341 38.06 -11.39 15.24
C SER A 341 39.08 -11.81 14.18
N ALA A 342 39.27 -13.11 13.97
CA ALA A 342 40.09 -13.63 12.87
C ALA A 342 39.49 -13.28 11.49
N ALA A 343 38.17 -13.38 11.35
CA ALA A 343 37.46 -13.03 10.13
C ALA A 343 37.54 -11.54 9.80
N GLU A 344 37.37 -10.65 10.79
CA GLU A 344 37.56 -9.20 10.61
C GLU A 344 39.01 -8.88 10.19
N ALA A 345 40.01 -9.50 10.82
CA ALA A 345 41.41 -9.28 10.46
C ALA A 345 41.70 -9.67 9.00
N LEU A 346 41.26 -10.86 8.56
CA LEU A 346 41.37 -11.31 7.17
C LEU A 346 40.60 -10.42 6.19
N TYR A 347 39.46 -9.85 6.61
CA TYR A 347 38.67 -8.95 5.75
C TYR A 347 39.33 -7.58 5.54
N GLN A 348 40.07 -7.08 6.54
CA GLN A 348 40.75 -5.78 6.49
C GLN A 348 42.12 -5.83 5.78
N GLU A 349 42.72 -7.01 5.61
CA GLU A 349 43.93 -7.18 4.82
C GLU A 349 43.64 -7.00 3.32
N GLU A 350 44.42 -6.14 2.64
CA GLU A 350 44.20 -5.78 1.22
C GLU A 350 44.23 -6.98 0.27
N ASN A 351 45.03 -8.00 0.60
CA ASN A 351 45.13 -9.29 -0.11
C ASN A 351 44.59 -10.48 0.72
N GLY A 352 43.78 -10.23 1.75
CA GLY A 352 43.24 -11.27 2.62
C GLY A 352 42.20 -12.16 1.93
N ASP A 353 42.15 -13.44 2.30
CA ASP A 353 41.15 -14.37 1.78
C ASP A 353 39.76 -14.05 2.38
N LYS A 354 38.96 -13.31 1.60
CA LYS A 354 37.58 -12.93 1.94
C LYS A 354 36.65 -14.14 2.03
N SER A 355 36.96 -15.26 1.36
CA SER A 355 36.21 -16.52 1.49
C SER A 355 36.52 -17.19 2.83
N LEU A 356 37.78 -17.23 3.24
CA LEU A 356 38.17 -17.71 4.57
C LEU A 356 37.55 -16.85 5.68
N ALA A 357 37.54 -15.52 5.51
CA ALA A 357 36.86 -14.61 6.42
C ALA A 357 35.37 -14.92 6.56
N ALA A 358 34.66 -15.09 5.44
CA ALA A 358 33.24 -15.46 5.45
C ALA A 358 33.02 -16.83 6.11
N ALA A 359 33.83 -17.83 5.77
CA ALA A 359 33.75 -19.18 6.33
C ALA A 359 33.92 -19.20 7.86
N LEU A 360 34.91 -18.47 8.39
CA LEU A 360 35.15 -18.34 9.83
C LEU A 360 33.99 -17.61 10.54
N ALA A 361 33.43 -16.56 9.94
CA ALA A 361 32.30 -15.85 10.52
C ALA A 361 31.01 -16.70 10.53
N VAL A 362 30.68 -17.39 9.42
CA VAL A 362 29.57 -18.38 9.37
C VAL A 362 29.75 -19.46 10.44
N ARG A 363 30.97 -19.99 10.59
CA ARG A 363 31.27 -21.00 11.63
C ARG A 363 31.07 -20.46 13.04
N GLY A 364 31.58 -19.26 13.33
CA GLY A 364 31.41 -18.61 14.63
C GLY A 364 29.93 -18.48 15.00
N LEU A 365 29.11 -18.01 14.06
CA LEU A 365 27.66 -17.83 14.24
C LEU A 365 26.91 -19.16 14.47
N ARG A 366 27.34 -20.26 13.82
CA ARG A 366 26.80 -21.60 14.05
C ARG A 366 27.12 -22.15 15.45
N ILE A 367 28.22 -21.70 16.08
CA ILE A 367 28.60 -22.08 17.45
C ILE A 367 27.84 -21.22 18.46
N ALA A 368 27.82 -19.89 18.25
CA ALA A 368 27.01 -18.95 19.02
C ALA A 368 26.87 -17.63 18.25
N TYR A 369 25.68 -17.01 18.27
CA TYR A 369 25.50 -15.69 17.69
C TYR A 369 26.41 -14.64 18.36
N THR A 370 27.16 -13.90 17.56
CA THR A 370 27.94 -12.73 18.02
C THR A 370 27.76 -11.57 17.04
N GLU A 371 27.50 -10.37 17.59
CA GLU A 371 27.32 -9.15 16.78
C GLU A 371 28.54 -8.88 15.88
N GLN A 372 29.74 -9.27 16.32
CA GLN A 372 30.97 -9.11 15.55
C GLN A 372 31.03 -10.03 14.31
N ALA A 373 30.64 -11.31 14.43
CA ALA A 373 30.63 -12.22 13.28
C ALA A 373 29.54 -11.83 12.26
N ASP A 374 28.35 -11.44 12.74
CA ASP A 374 27.26 -10.95 11.88
C ASP A 374 27.70 -9.66 11.15
N ALA A 375 28.36 -8.73 11.85
CA ALA A 375 28.90 -7.52 11.24
C ALA A 375 29.98 -7.79 10.16
N VAL A 376 30.84 -8.80 10.35
CA VAL A 376 31.81 -9.22 9.32
C VAL A 376 31.09 -9.76 8.09
N LEU A 377 30.10 -10.66 8.26
CA LEU A 377 29.31 -11.17 7.13
C LEU A 377 28.56 -10.05 6.41
N VAL A 378 27.96 -9.10 7.14
CA VAL A 378 27.27 -7.95 6.54
C VAL A 378 28.26 -7.09 5.74
N LYS A 379 29.50 -6.86 6.20
CA LYS A 379 30.53 -6.14 5.43
C LYS A 379 30.92 -6.90 4.15
N ILE A 380 31.21 -8.20 4.27
CA ILE A 380 31.56 -9.05 3.12
C ILE A 380 30.43 -9.05 2.10
N MET A 381 29.18 -9.22 2.53
CA MET A 381 28.00 -9.20 1.67
C MET A 381 27.75 -7.85 1.00
N HIS A 382 28.08 -6.71 1.64
CA HIS A 382 28.02 -5.40 1.00
C HIS A 382 29.08 -5.18 -0.10
N HIS A 383 30.21 -5.89 -0.02
CA HIS A 383 31.30 -5.79 -1.00
C HIS A 383 31.13 -6.81 -2.14
N ALA A 384 30.71 -8.04 -1.84
CA ALA A 384 30.65 -9.14 -2.80
C ALA A 384 29.34 -9.14 -3.59
N VAL A 385 28.21 -8.94 -2.91
CA VAL A 385 26.97 -8.50 -3.55
C VAL A 385 27.01 -6.98 -3.55
N LYS A 386 26.91 -6.32 -4.71
CA LYS A 386 26.50 -4.90 -4.71
C LYS A 386 25.10 -4.84 -4.12
N ARG A 387 24.97 -4.64 -2.80
CA ARG A 387 23.67 -4.51 -2.13
C ARG A 387 22.97 -3.26 -2.62
N ARG A 388 22.22 -3.43 -3.73
CA ARG A 388 20.90 -2.86 -4.02
C ARG A 388 20.64 -1.58 -3.22
N ARG A 389 21.35 -0.50 -3.54
CA ARG A 389 21.25 0.77 -2.83
C ARG A 389 19.90 1.39 -3.17
N MET A 390 18.99 1.33 -2.20
CA MET A 390 17.84 2.24 -2.18
C MET A 390 18.33 3.67 -1.91
N ALA A 391 17.50 4.66 -2.23
CA ALA A 391 17.88 6.07 -2.21
C ALA A 391 18.46 6.48 -0.85
N ASP A 392 19.58 7.21 -0.89
CA ASP A 392 20.20 7.75 0.33
C ASP A 392 19.23 8.73 1.04
N ASP A 393 19.30 8.78 2.37
CA ASP A 393 18.52 9.65 3.28
C ASP A 393 16.98 9.41 3.39
N ALA A 394 16.56 8.14 3.40
CA ALA A 394 15.15 7.72 3.52
C ALA A 394 14.54 7.89 4.94
N ARG A 395 13.49 8.72 5.08
CA ARG A 395 12.75 8.84 6.36
C ARG A 395 11.65 7.78 6.50
N ILE A 396 10.90 7.55 5.44
CA ILE A 396 9.73 6.68 5.42
C ILE A 396 9.97 5.59 4.37
N ALA A 397 9.74 4.34 4.76
CA ALA A 397 9.80 3.20 3.87
C ALA A 397 8.57 2.32 4.15
N VAL A 398 7.75 2.10 3.13
CA VAL A 398 6.48 1.36 3.20
C VAL A 398 6.56 0.16 2.25
N LEU A 399 6.07 -1.00 2.69
CA LEU A 399 6.01 -2.23 1.90
C LEU A 399 4.63 -2.39 1.26
N SER A 400 4.57 -3.00 0.08
CA SER A 400 3.30 -3.39 -0.51
C SER A 400 2.65 -4.57 0.25
N PRO A 401 1.32 -4.75 0.20
CA PRO A 401 0.63 -5.88 0.85
C PRO A 401 1.06 -7.27 0.38
N ALA A 402 1.74 -7.38 -0.77
CA ALA A 402 2.33 -8.63 -1.25
C ALA A 402 3.79 -8.83 -0.79
N GLY A 403 4.46 -7.78 -0.27
CA GLY A 403 5.89 -7.81 0.03
C GLY A 403 6.81 -7.70 -1.19
N ASP A 404 6.25 -7.53 -2.39
CA ASP A 404 7.00 -7.48 -3.65
C ASP A 404 7.59 -6.11 -4.00
N TYR A 405 7.11 -5.04 -3.35
CA TYR A 405 7.53 -3.66 -3.64
C TYR A 405 7.73 -2.86 -2.35
N ALA A 406 8.62 -1.85 -2.41
CA ALA A 406 8.82 -0.88 -1.36
C ALA A 406 8.78 0.56 -1.91
N ALA A 407 7.97 1.42 -1.30
CA ALA A 407 7.94 2.84 -1.55
C ALA A 407 8.77 3.58 -0.49
N VAL A 408 9.68 4.44 -0.92
CA VAL A 408 10.67 5.13 -0.09
C VAL A 408 10.53 6.63 -0.27
N VAL A 409 10.39 7.37 0.83
CA VAL A 409 10.29 8.83 0.85
C VAL A 409 11.43 9.42 1.70
N PRO A 410 12.40 10.11 1.08
CA PRO A 410 13.49 10.78 1.80
C PRO A 410 13.04 11.99 2.62
N PHE A 411 13.84 12.37 3.62
CA PHE A 411 13.45 13.35 4.64
C PHE A 411 13.10 14.74 4.08
N ILE A 412 13.80 15.17 3.02
CA ILE A 412 13.59 16.44 2.31
C ILE A 412 13.84 16.18 0.81
N SER A 413 12.97 15.39 0.19
CA SER A 413 13.01 15.10 -1.25
C SER A 413 11.71 15.51 -1.93
N PHE A 414 11.82 15.93 -3.18
CA PHE A 414 10.66 16.18 -4.05
C PHE A 414 10.25 14.90 -4.81
N SER A 415 11.01 13.83 -4.68
CA SER A 415 10.73 12.51 -5.28
C SER A 415 10.49 11.47 -4.19
N ALA A 416 9.49 10.61 -4.38
CA ALA A 416 9.47 9.28 -3.79
C ALA A 416 10.14 8.28 -4.76
N TYR A 417 10.55 7.13 -4.24
CA TYR A 417 11.20 6.07 -5.01
C TYR A 417 10.46 4.76 -4.79
N LEU A 418 10.02 4.11 -5.88
CA LEU A 418 9.40 2.80 -5.84
C LEU A 418 10.40 1.74 -6.29
N TYR A 419 10.67 0.78 -5.41
CA TYR A 419 11.55 -0.36 -5.64
C TYR A 419 10.72 -1.63 -5.84
N ASN A 420 11.01 -2.38 -6.89
CA ASN A 420 10.66 -3.79 -6.96
C ASN A 420 11.65 -4.56 -6.06
N LEU A 421 11.16 -5.37 -5.11
CA LEU A 421 12.02 -6.07 -4.15
C LEU A 421 12.67 -7.33 -4.73
N ARG A 422 12.11 -7.88 -5.82
CA ARG A 422 12.70 -9.00 -6.58
C ARG A 422 13.89 -8.52 -7.42
N ASP A 423 13.76 -7.37 -8.10
CA ASP A 423 14.86 -6.66 -8.77
C ASP A 423 14.99 -5.17 -8.38
N PRO A 424 15.64 -4.86 -7.24
CA PRO A 424 15.87 -3.49 -6.77
C PRO A 424 17.06 -2.80 -7.44
N GLY A 425 17.54 -3.32 -8.59
CA GLY A 425 18.58 -2.68 -9.39
C GLY A 425 18.12 -1.40 -10.09
N SER A 426 16.80 -1.25 -10.28
CA SER A 426 16.15 -0.03 -10.75
C SER A 426 15.10 0.46 -9.74
N ALA A 427 14.88 1.77 -9.74
CA ALA A 427 13.85 2.41 -8.93
C ALA A 427 13.05 3.35 -9.83
N THR A 428 11.73 3.28 -9.77
CA THR A 428 10.89 4.28 -10.42
C THR A 428 10.91 5.53 -9.56
N ILE A 429 11.27 6.67 -10.16
CA ILE A 429 11.24 7.98 -9.50
C ILE A 429 9.83 8.55 -9.66
N LEU A 430 9.22 8.92 -8.54
CA LEU A 430 7.85 9.42 -8.45
C LEU A 430 7.90 10.90 -7.99
N ASP A 431 8.01 11.80 -8.96
CA ASP A 431 8.28 13.22 -8.71
C ASP A 431 7.04 14.03 -8.30
N HIS A 432 7.28 15.01 -7.44
CA HIS A 432 6.40 16.10 -7.01
C HIS A 432 7.12 17.44 -7.18
N GLU A 433 6.39 18.56 -7.10
CA GLU A 433 6.97 19.91 -7.23
C GLU A 433 7.53 20.47 -5.91
N SER A 434 7.24 19.78 -4.81
CA SER A 434 7.63 20.13 -3.45
C SER A 434 7.85 18.87 -2.61
N ARG A 435 8.17 19.05 -1.34
CA ARG A 435 8.51 17.97 -0.41
C ARG A 435 7.41 16.90 -0.33
N VAL A 436 7.77 15.66 -0.66
CA VAL A 436 6.90 14.51 -0.46
C VAL A 436 6.81 14.19 1.04
N MET A 437 5.58 14.12 1.54
CA MET A 437 5.26 13.94 2.95
C MET A 437 5.06 12.46 3.31
N GLY A 438 4.66 11.63 2.35
CA GLY A 438 4.59 10.19 2.52
C GLY A 438 4.09 9.46 1.27
N ALA A 439 4.04 8.13 1.38
CA ALA A 439 3.52 7.22 0.36
C ALA A 439 2.79 6.04 1.02
N VAL A 440 1.71 5.55 0.40
CA VAL A 440 0.83 4.48 0.92
C VAL A 440 0.34 3.60 -0.24
N PHE A 441 0.56 2.29 -0.15
CA PHE A 441 0.02 1.33 -1.13
C PHE A 441 -1.49 1.11 -0.92
N ALA A 442 -2.20 0.84 -2.01
CA ALA A 442 -3.57 0.32 -1.96
C ALA A 442 -3.62 -1.07 -1.30
N PRO A 443 -4.76 -1.49 -0.72
CA PRO A 443 -4.90 -2.81 -0.11
C PRO A 443 -4.63 -3.99 -1.06
N ASP A 444 -4.81 -3.80 -2.37
CA ASP A 444 -4.49 -4.79 -3.40
C ASP A 444 -3.02 -4.79 -3.86
N GLY A 445 -2.24 -3.81 -3.40
CA GLY A 445 -0.84 -3.61 -3.76
C GLY A 445 -0.56 -3.16 -5.19
N ARG A 446 -1.58 -2.93 -6.03
CA ARG A 446 -1.43 -2.57 -7.45
C ARG A 446 -1.20 -1.09 -7.69
N THR A 447 -1.66 -0.25 -6.78
CA THR A 447 -1.48 1.20 -6.87
C THR A 447 -0.83 1.78 -5.62
N LEU A 448 -0.18 2.92 -5.79
CA LEU A 448 0.52 3.66 -4.74
C LEU A 448 0.05 5.11 -4.74
N LEU A 449 -0.28 5.64 -3.56
CA LEU A 449 -0.43 7.08 -3.36
C LEU A 449 0.89 7.69 -2.90
N THR A 450 1.22 8.87 -3.41
CA THR A 450 2.22 9.78 -2.84
C THR A 450 1.56 11.14 -2.61
N PHE A 451 1.87 11.80 -1.49
CA PHE A 451 1.25 13.07 -1.11
C PHE A 451 2.32 14.04 -0.60
N ALA A 452 2.17 15.32 -0.88
CA ALA A 452 3.23 16.30 -0.69
C ALA A 452 2.73 17.72 -0.34
N GLU A 453 3.70 18.58 -0.01
CA GLU A 453 3.50 20.02 0.22
C GLU A 453 3.15 20.79 -1.07
N ASP A 454 3.19 20.16 -2.26
CA ASP A 454 2.78 20.74 -3.56
C ASP A 454 1.25 20.78 -3.76
N GLN A 455 0.47 20.52 -2.70
CA GLN A 455 -1.00 20.52 -2.70
C GLN A 455 -1.61 19.38 -3.55
N VAL A 456 -0.79 18.39 -3.91
CA VAL A 456 -1.20 17.28 -4.77
C VAL A 456 -1.00 15.93 -4.07
N VAL A 457 -1.99 15.05 -4.27
CA VAL A 457 -1.83 13.59 -4.12
C VAL A 457 -1.75 12.97 -5.52
N ARG A 458 -0.74 12.15 -5.78
CA ARG A 458 -0.56 11.40 -7.02
C ARG A 458 -0.83 9.92 -6.77
N LEU A 459 -1.57 9.28 -7.67
CA LEU A 459 -1.85 7.85 -7.71
C LEU A 459 -1.06 7.23 -8.87
N TRP A 460 -0.24 6.23 -8.55
CA TRP A 460 0.67 5.57 -9.48
C TRP A 460 0.31 4.10 -9.64
N ASP A 461 0.54 3.56 -10.83
CA ASP A 461 0.61 2.12 -11.06
C ASP A 461 1.92 1.57 -10.48
N VAL A 462 1.86 0.46 -9.75
CA VAL A 462 3.04 -0.12 -9.06
C VAL A 462 3.89 -0.97 -10.01
N GLU A 463 3.29 -1.58 -11.03
CA GLU A 463 3.99 -2.46 -11.98
C GLU A 463 4.65 -1.63 -13.09
N GLU A 464 3.91 -0.68 -13.68
CA GLU A 464 4.42 0.21 -14.73
C GLU A 464 5.18 1.43 -14.18
N GLY A 465 4.93 1.82 -12.92
CA GLY A 465 5.46 3.06 -12.36
C GLY A 465 4.81 4.34 -12.93
N ALA A 466 3.71 4.19 -13.67
CA ALA A 466 3.06 5.27 -14.41
C ALA A 466 2.11 6.10 -13.53
N LEU A 467 2.03 7.40 -13.76
CA LEU A 467 1.05 8.27 -13.12
C LEU A 467 -0.36 7.96 -13.67
N ILE A 468 -1.24 7.39 -12.83
CA ILE A 468 -2.63 7.11 -13.19
C ILE A 468 -3.46 8.39 -13.06
N ARG A 469 -3.32 9.11 -11.93
CA ARG A 469 -4.19 10.24 -11.57
C ARG A 469 -3.55 11.20 -10.56
N THR A 470 -4.01 12.44 -10.62
CA THR A 470 -3.70 13.55 -9.70
C THR A 470 -4.98 13.97 -8.97
N PHE A 471 -4.90 14.21 -7.66
CA PHE A 471 -5.95 14.82 -6.83
C PHE A 471 -5.38 16.13 -6.27
N ALA A 472 -5.99 17.26 -6.64
CA ALA A 472 -5.51 18.60 -6.30
C ALA A 472 -6.28 19.19 -5.12
N HIS A 473 -5.57 19.85 -4.22
CA HIS A 473 -6.09 20.54 -3.03
C HIS A 473 -5.74 22.04 -3.07
N GLU A 474 -6.39 22.85 -2.23
CA GLU A 474 -6.05 24.26 -2.05
C GLU A 474 -4.85 24.50 -1.11
N ARG A 475 -4.39 23.45 -0.41
CA ARG A 475 -3.35 23.49 0.62
C ARG A 475 -2.50 22.21 0.60
N GLY A 476 -1.29 22.30 1.16
CA GLY A 476 -0.38 21.16 1.30
C GLY A 476 -1.02 20.00 2.07
N VAL A 477 -0.79 18.78 1.59
CA VAL A 477 -1.41 17.55 2.10
C VAL A 477 -0.50 16.92 3.15
N ASN A 478 -1.00 16.78 4.37
CA ASN A 478 -0.24 16.27 5.51
C ASN A 478 -0.31 14.74 5.63
N SER A 479 -1.39 14.13 5.15
CA SER A 479 -1.59 12.68 5.13
C SER A 479 -2.58 12.27 4.04
N ALA A 480 -2.37 11.10 3.45
CA ALA A 480 -3.34 10.42 2.61
C ALA A 480 -3.36 8.92 2.92
N VAL A 481 -4.54 8.30 2.93
CA VAL A 481 -4.73 6.86 3.14
C VAL A 481 -5.86 6.33 2.26
N PHE A 482 -5.76 5.06 1.85
CA PHE A 482 -6.89 4.36 1.25
C PHE A 482 -7.92 3.92 2.29
N SER A 483 -9.15 3.77 1.84
CA SER A 483 -10.18 2.94 2.49
C SER A 483 -9.78 1.45 2.48
N PRO A 484 -10.33 0.62 3.38
CA PRO A 484 -9.99 -0.81 3.44
C PRO A 484 -10.31 -1.62 2.18
N ASP A 485 -11.27 -1.17 1.36
CA ASP A 485 -11.61 -1.78 0.08
C ASP A 485 -10.87 -1.16 -1.12
N GLY A 486 -10.02 -0.14 -0.88
CA GLY A 486 -9.23 0.55 -1.90
C GLY A 486 -10.01 1.46 -2.83
N ARG A 487 -11.31 1.71 -2.60
CA ARG A 487 -12.17 2.47 -3.54
C ARG A 487 -12.16 3.97 -3.31
N LEU A 488 -11.89 4.38 -2.06
CA LEU A 488 -11.81 5.76 -1.62
C LEU A 488 -10.42 6.12 -1.09
N ILE A 489 -10.07 7.40 -1.20
CA ILE A 489 -8.92 8.03 -0.55
C ILE A 489 -9.45 9.00 0.51
N MET A 490 -8.85 9.00 1.68
CA MET A 490 -9.03 10.03 2.69
C MET A 490 -7.74 10.82 2.84
N THR A 491 -7.83 12.15 2.80
CA THR A 491 -6.70 13.08 2.84
C THR A 491 -6.92 14.13 3.93
N THR A 492 -5.87 14.49 4.66
CA THR A 492 -5.89 15.58 5.65
C THR A 492 -5.01 16.73 5.17
N THR A 493 -5.59 17.91 5.02
CA THR A 493 -4.96 19.11 4.47
C THR A 493 -4.57 20.12 5.55
N SER A 494 -3.83 21.16 5.16
CA SER A 494 -3.44 22.26 6.07
C SER A 494 -4.52 23.34 6.23
N ASP A 495 -5.69 23.20 5.60
CA ASP A 495 -6.92 23.99 5.86
C ASP A 495 -7.82 23.38 6.96
N PHE A 496 -7.36 22.30 7.59
CA PHE A 496 -8.01 21.55 8.67
C PHE A 496 -9.16 20.63 8.24
N ASN A 497 -9.48 20.50 6.95
CA ASN A 497 -10.53 19.59 6.52
C ASN A 497 -10.02 18.16 6.28
N VAL A 498 -10.92 17.18 6.34
CA VAL A 498 -10.71 15.85 5.77
C VAL A 498 -11.43 15.79 4.44
N HIS A 499 -10.71 15.58 3.34
CA HIS A 499 -11.34 15.35 2.04
C HIS A 499 -11.40 13.84 1.74
N VAL A 500 -12.53 13.39 1.21
CA VAL A 500 -12.78 12.00 0.81
C VAL A 500 -12.99 11.96 -0.70
N TRP A 501 -12.20 11.17 -1.41
CA TRP A 501 -12.15 11.09 -2.87
C TRP A 501 -12.53 9.71 -3.38
N ASP A 502 -13.16 9.64 -4.55
CA ASP A 502 -13.30 8.39 -5.30
C ASP A 502 -12.02 8.14 -6.12
N VAL A 503 -11.37 6.98 -5.92
CA VAL A 503 -10.10 6.62 -6.58
C VAL A 503 -10.24 6.57 -8.11
N ILE A 504 -11.36 6.05 -8.61
CA ILE A 504 -11.56 5.74 -10.03
C ILE A 504 -12.08 6.98 -10.76
N ALA A 505 -13.13 7.61 -10.24
CA ALA A 505 -13.71 8.82 -10.81
C ALA A 505 -12.79 10.03 -10.66
N GLY A 506 -11.95 10.07 -9.61
CA GLY A 506 -10.97 11.13 -9.42
C GLY A 506 -11.50 12.43 -8.85
N ARG A 507 -12.74 12.43 -8.36
CA ARG A 507 -13.40 13.60 -7.79
C ARG A 507 -13.51 13.49 -6.28
N GLU A 508 -13.55 14.65 -5.65
CA GLU A 508 -13.93 14.76 -4.26
C GLU A 508 -15.41 14.35 -4.11
N LEU A 509 -15.70 13.53 -3.12
CA LEU A 509 -17.06 13.19 -2.70
C LEU A 509 -17.51 14.14 -1.60
N TYR A 510 -16.65 14.35 -0.58
CA TYR A 510 -16.97 15.13 0.61
C TYR A 510 -15.73 15.83 1.19
N ALA A 511 -15.91 17.10 1.57
CA ALA A 511 -15.09 17.75 2.60
C ALA A 511 -15.80 17.61 3.95
N LEU A 512 -15.10 17.06 4.94
CA LEU A 512 -15.55 16.97 6.34
C LEU A 512 -14.88 18.14 7.10
N PRO A 513 -15.62 19.21 7.45
CA PRO A 513 -15.02 20.44 7.92
C PRO A 513 -14.68 20.40 9.41
N HIS A 514 -13.55 20.99 9.79
CA HIS A 514 -13.15 21.18 11.18
C HIS A 514 -12.62 22.60 11.45
N VAL A 515 -12.70 23.01 12.72
CA VAL A 515 -12.30 24.36 13.20
C VAL A 515 -10.89 24.42 13.79
N SER A 516 -10.15 23.32 13.77
CA SER A 516 -8.77 23.22 14.23
C SER A 516 -8.03 22.06 13.56
N PRO A 517 -6.68 22.05 13.58
CA PRO A 517 -5.89 21.01 12.95
C PRO A 517 -6.33 19.61 13.40
N ILE A 518 -6.47 18.70 12.43
CA ILE A 518 -6.80 17.30 12.67
C ILE A 518 -5.57 16.60 13.25
N VAL A 519 -5.70 16.01 14.43
CA VAL A 519 -4.68 15.14 15.01
C VAL A 519 -4.67 13.79 14.30
N ARG A 520 -5.87 13.26 13.99
CA ARG A 520 -6.00 12.04 13.19
C ARG A 520 -7.37 11.90 12.54
N ALA A 521 -7.37 11.29 11.35
CA ALA A 521 -8.54 10.73 10.70
C ALA A 521 -8.30 9.23 10.43
N VAL A 522 -9.28 8.36 10.69
CA VAL A 522 -9.18 6.90 10.45
C VAL A 522 -10.48 6.33 9.91
N PHE A 523 -10.39 5.43 8.92
CA PHE A 523 -11.52 4.57 8.54
C PHE A 523 -11.76 3.48 9.60
N ALA A 524 -13.02 3.07 9.76
CA ALA A 524 -13.37 1.80 10.36
C ALA A 524 -12.92 0.63 9.45
N PRO A 525 -12.58 -0.56 10.00
CA PRO A 525 -12.15 -1.72 9.20
C PRO A 525 -13.12 -2.14 8.08
N ASP A 526 -14.43 -1.89 8.24
CA ASP A 526 -15.45 -2.18 7.21
C ASP A 526 -15.60 -1.08 6.14
N GLY A 527 -14.85 0.02 6.25
CA GLY A 527 -14.88 1.16 5.34
C GLY A 527 -16.12 2.05 5.40
N LYS A 528 -17.10 1.77 6.27
CA LYS A 528 -18.40 2.49 6.29
C LYS A 528 -18.45 3.71 7.19
N SER A 529 -17.43 3.92 8.01
CA SER A 529 -17.35 5.06 8.92
C SER A 529 -15.94 5.62 9.01
N ILE A 530 -15.85 6.93 9.25
CA ILE A 530 -14.59 7.63 9.54
C ILE A 530 -14.71 8.19 10.96
N ALA A 531 -13.62 8.15 11.73
CA ALA A 531 -13.48 8.90 12.97
C ALA A 531 -12.42 9.99 12.80
N THR A 532 -12.73 11.21 13.21
CA THR A 532 -11.80 12.35 13.20
C THR A 532 -11.76 13.03 14.58
N TYR A 533 -10.59 13.55 14.96
CA TYR A 533 -10.43 14.37 16.16
C TYR A 533 -9.30 15.40 15.98
N THR A 534 -9.45 16.54 16.64
CA THR A 534 -8.63 17.76 16.46
C THR A 534 -7.76 18.05 17.68
N GLU A 535 -6.81 18.99 17.51
CA GLU A 535 -6.10 19.63 18.62
C GLU A 535 -6.71 21.00 18.94
N ASN A 536 -6.41 21.56 20.12
CA ASN A 536 -6.87 22.86 20.59
C ASN A 536 -8.41 22.99 20.70
N VAL A 537 -9.12 23.33 19.62
CA VAL A 537 -10.57 23.56 19.62
C VAL A 537 -11.29 22.25 19.29
N GLU A 538 -12.31 21.92 20.08
CA GLU A 538 -13.01 20.62 20.04
C GLU A 538 -12.10 19.40 20.27
N ALA A 539 -10.94 19.62 20.90
CA ALA A 539 -9.99 18.56 21.24
C ALA A 539 -10.57 17.53 22.23
N ASP A 540 -11.70 17.81 22.87
CA ASP A 540 -12.48 16.89 23.73
C ASP A 540 -13.40 15.94 22.95
N ARG A 541 -13.43 16.02 21.60
CA ARG A 541 -14.43 15.37 20.75
C ARG A 541 -13.82 14.40 19.73
N VAL A 542 -14.59 13.37 19.40
CA VAL A 542 -14.38 12.53 18.22
C VAL A 542 -15.64 12.58 17.36
N HIS A 543 -15.52 13.06 16.13
CA HIS A 543 -16.62 13.09 15.16
C HIS A 543 -16.63 11.77 14.39
N VAL A 544 -17.80 11.13 14.31
CA VAL A 544 -18.01 9.86 13.59
C VAL A 544 -18.88 10.12 12.37
N TRP A 545 -18.31 9.89 11.19
CA TRP A 545 -18.91 10.23 9.90
C TRP A 545 -19.39 8.99 9.15
N ASP A 546 -20.49 9.12 8.43
CA ASP A 546 -21.01 8.15 7.48
C ASP A 546 -20.31 8.29 6.13
N VAL A 547 -19.60 7.24 5.68
CA VAL A 547 -18.81 7.30 4.43
C VAL A 547 -19.70 7.35 3.18
N ALA A 548 -20.91 6.78 3.24
CA ALA A 548 -21.80 6.69 2.07
C ALA A 548 -22.57 8.00 1.79
N SER A 549 -22.68 8.89 2.78
CA SER A 549 -23.43 10.15 2.69
C SER A 549 -22.63 11.40 3.06
N GLY A 550 -21.41 11.24 3.59
CA GLY A 550 -20.53 12.33 4.01
C GLY A 550 -21.00 13.09 5.25
N LYS A 551 -22.02 12.59 5.95
CA LYS A 551 -22.64 13.28 7.10
C LYS A 551 -22.07 12.78 8.41
N GLU A 552 -21.90 13.70 9.35
CA GLU A 552 -21.65 13.33 10.75
C GLU A 552 -22.86 12.55 11.28
N ARG A 553 -22.61 11.36 11.86
CA ARG A 553 -23.60 10.57 12.59
C ARG A 553 -23.64 10.98 14.06
N HIS A 554 -22.47 11.07 14.69
CA HIS A 554 -22.32 11.26 16.14
C HIS A 554 -21.09 12.09 16.47
N THR A 555 -21.25 13.00 17.44
CA THR A 555 -20.14 13.65 18.13
C THR A 555 -19.95 12.97 19.49
N LEU A 556 -18.83 12.28 19.69
CA LEU A 556 -18.52 11.55 20.93
C LEU A 556 -17.64 12.43 21.82
N VAL A 557 -18.09 12.73 23.04
CA VAL A 557 -17.49 13.78 23.90
C VAL A 557 -16.84 13.15 25.15
N HIS A 558 -15.61 13.58 25.45
CA HIS A 558 -14.89 13.31 26.71
C HIS A 558 -14.76 14.59 27.55
N ASN A 559 -14.21 14.48 28.77
CA ASN A 559 -14.01 15.62 29.66
C ASN A 559 -12.59 16.22 29.59
N GLY A 560 -11.86 15.96 28.50
CA GLY A 560 -10.47 16.35 28.29
C GLY A 560 -9.97 15.93 26.91
N GLU A 561 -8.79 16.40 26.51
CA GLU A 561 -8.26 16.21 25.16
C GLU A 561 -8.15 14.73 24.75
N ILE A 562 -8.50 14.40 23.50
CA ILE A 562 -8.43 13.05 22.95
C ILE A 562 -6.98 12.69 22.63
N ALA A 563 -6.43 11.72 23.36
CA ALA A 563 -5.10 11.18 23.12
C ALA A 563 -5.09 10.09 22.03
N GLY A 564 -6.23 9.45 21.77
CA GLY A 564 -6.37 8.49 20.69
C GLY A 564 -7.78 7.91 20.56
N ALA A 565 -8.18 7.65 19.32
CA ALA A 565 -9.40 6.94 18.98
C ALA A 565 -9.08 5.78 18.01
N VAL A 566 -9.67 4.61 18.23
CA VAL A 566 -9.44 3.40 17.42
C VAL A 566 -10.72 2.56 17.32
N PHE A 567 -11.13 2.21 16.10
CA PHE A 567 -12.23 1.27 15.87
C PHE A 567 -11.84 -0.13 16.30
N ALA A 568 -12.78 -0.88 16.85
CA ALA A 568 -12.64 -2.32 17.05
C ALA A 568 -12.57 -3.05 15.69
N PRO A 569 -11.95 -4.25 15.61
CA PRO A 569 -11.89 -5.05 14.39
C PRO A 569 -13.28 -5.34 13.77
N ASP A 570 -14.32 -5.41 14.59
CA ASP A 570 -15.72 -5.62 14.16
C ASP A 570 -16.38 -4.39 13.51
N SER A 571 -15.74 -3.21 13.57
CA SER A 571 -16.28 -1.90 13.15
C SER A 571 -17.55 -1.43 13.89
N GLN A 572 -18.06 -2.18 14.86
CA GLN A 572 -19.28 -1.86 15.60
C GLN A 572 -19.02 -0.94 16.79
N THR A 573 -17.79 -0.93 17.30
CA THR A 573 -17.40 -0.09 18.44
C THR A 573 -16.13 0.71 18.17
N ILE A 574 -15.97 1.83 18.89
CA ILE A 574 -14.79 2.67 18.88
C ILE A 574 -14.32 2.91 20.32
N LEU A 575 -13.02 2.68 20.56
CA LEU A 575 -12.35 2.96 21.83
C LEU A 575 -11.69 4.33 21.75
N ILE A 576 -12.05 5.21 22.68
CA ILE A 576 -11.53 6.57 22.78
C ILE A 576 -10.83 6.71 24.14
N SER A 577 -9.59 7.18 24.13
CA SER A 577 -8.79 7.49 25.33
C SER A 577 -8.53 9.00 25.41
N SER A 578 -8.73 9.59 26.58
CA SER A 578 -8.60 11.03 26.81
C SER A 578 -7.69 11.36 28.00
N LEU A 579 -7.16 12.58 28.01
CA LEU A 579 -6.45 13.16 29.15
C LEU A 579 -7.35 13.38 30.38
N ASP A 580 -8.67 13.13 30.28
CA ASP A 580 -9.56 12.98 31.46
C ASP A 580 -9.25 11.72 32.32
N GLY A 581 -8.33 10.87 31.87
CA GLY A 581 -7.92 9.64 32.57
C GLY A 581 -8.91 8.49 32.41
N VAL A 582 -9.83 8.60 31.44
CA VAL A 582 -10.86 7.60 31.14
C VAL A 582 -10.70 7.14 29.68
N ALA A 583 -10.82 5.84 29.46
CA ALA A 583 -11.11 5.30 28.15
C ALA A 583 -12.55 4.81 28.07
N ARG A 584 -13.24 5.11 26.97
CA ARG A 584 -14.64 4.75 26.73
C ARG A 584 -14.76 3.95 25.45
N VAL A 585 -15.56 2.89 25.48
CA VAL A 585 -16.00 2.16 24.29
C VAL A 585 -17.39 2.66 23.92
N TRP A 586 -17.52 3.17 22.71
CA TRP A 586 -18.77 3.69 22.17
C TRP A 586 -19.30 2.78 21.07
N ASP A 587 -20.61 2.69 20.94
CA ASP A 587 -21.28 2.04 19.82
C ASP A 587 -21.35 2.97 18.61
N VAL A 588 -20.82 2.53 17.45
CA VAL A 588 -20.67 3.37 16.25
C VAL A 588 -22.01 3.66 15.57
N ALA A 589 -23.02 2.81 15.74
CA ALA A 589 -24.33 2.99 15.14
C ALA A 589 -25.22 3.95 15.95
N THR A 590 -25.19 3.84 17.28
CA THR A 590 -26.08 4.56 18.21
C THR A 590 -25.43 5.75 18.92
N GLY A 591 -24.10 5.87 18.90
CA GLY A 591 -23.37 6.92 19.63
C GLY A 591 -23.41 6.73 21.16
N SER A 592 -23.76 5.56 21.66
CA SER A 592 -23.92 5.29 23.10
C SER A 592 -22.65 4.74 23.76
N GLU A 593 -22.35 5.21 24.98
CA GLU A 593 -21.27 4.68 25.82
C GLU A 593 -21.64 3.26 26.29
N LYS A 594 -20.88 2.25 25.84
CA LYS A 594 -21.08 0.84 26.22
C LYS A 594 -20.23 0.42 27.41
N VAL A 595 -18.99 0.90 27.48
CA VAL A 595 -18.02 0.54 28.52
C VAL A 595 -17.19 1.76 28.90
N ARG A 596 -16.92 1.87 30.20
CA ARG A 596 -16.08 2.91 30.80
C ARG A 596 -14.92 2.29 31.57
N LEU A 597 -13.71 2.78 31.34
CA LEU A 597 -12.47 2.34 31.97
C LEU A 597 -11.79 3.55 32.64
N ASP A 598 -12.05 3.74 33.93
CA ASP A 598 -11.50 4.84 34.72
C ASP A 598 -10.08 4.53 35.26
N GLY A 599 -9.31 5.60 35.55
CA GLY A 599 -8.04 5.50 36.25
C GLY A 599 -6.86 5.14 35.35
N LEU A 600 -6.84 5.65 34.12
CA LEU A 600 -5.77 5.46 33.14
C LEU A 600 -4.78 6.64 33.15
N ASP A 601 -3.49 6.32 33.12
CA ASP A 601 -2.41 7.26 32.80
C ASP A 601 -2.24 7.34 31.28
N VAL A 602 -3.12 8.10 30.63
CA VAL A 602 -3.16 8.21 29.18
C VAL A 602 -1.93 8.96 28.61
N TYR A 603 -1.22 9.73 29.44
CA TYR A 603 0.11 10.29 29.10
C TYR A 603 1.20 9.22 28.95
N THR A 604 1.01 8.02 29.50
CA THR A 604 1.88 6.88 29.22
C THR A 604 1.57 6.33 27.82
N ARG A 605 0.34 5.84 27.57
CA ARG A 605 -0.18 5.49 26.23
C ARG A 605 -1.72 5.43 26.21
N PRO A 606 -2.38 5.72 25.07
CA PRO A 606 -3.79 5.36 24.85
C PRO A 606 -4.05 3.86 25.01
N ALA A 607 -5.29 3.51 25.37
CA ALA A 607 -5.75 2.13 25.39
C ALA A 607 -5.97 1.58 23.97
N ALA A 608 -5.85 0.26 23.79
CA ALA A 608 -5.97 -0.42 22.51
C ALA A 608 -6.72 -1.76 22.63
N PHE A 609 -7.37 -2.18 21.55
CA PHE A 609 -7.95 -3.52 21.41
C PHE A 609 -6.88 -4.58 21.10
N SER A 610 -7.16 -5.83 21.46
CA SER A 610 -6.53 -7.02 20.87
C SER A 610 -6.94 -7.20 19.39
N PRO A 611 -6.18 -7.97 18.59
CA PRO A 611 -6.48 -8.19 17.16
C PRO A 611 -7.87 -8.78 16.87
N ASP A 612 -8.45 -9.51 17.82
CA ASP A 612 -9.81 -10.10 17.77
C ASP A 612 -10.90 -9.19 18.38
N GLY A 613 -10.51 -8.04 18.95
CA GLY A 613 -11.41 -7.10 19.64
C GLY A 613 -11.92 -7.55 21.01
N SER A 614 -11.52 -8.72 21.52
CA SER A 614 -12.12 -9.28 22.75
C SER A 614 -11.56 -8.72 24.06
N VAL A 615 -10.33 -8.18 24.03
CA VAL A 615 -9.61 -7.60 25.18
C VAL A 615 -9.24 -6.15 24.87
N ILE A 616 -9.31 -5.30 25.89
CA ILE A 616 -8.71 -3.95 25.87
C ILE A 616 -7.49 -3.97 26.80
N ILE A 617 -6.37 -3.41 26.32
CA ILE A 617 -5.16 -3.16 27.10
C ILE A 617 -5.01 -1.66 27.30
N GLY A 618 -4.68 -1.24 28.52
CA GLY A 618 -4.44 0.15 28.89
C GLY A 618 -3.51 0.24 30.09
N PHE A 619 -3.07 1.46 30.43
CA PHE A 619 -2.00 1.69 31.40
C PHE A 619 -2.51 2.55 32.57
N PRO A 620 -2.85 1.97 33.73
CA PRO A 620 -3.27 2.75 34.90
C PRO A 620 -2.17 3.65 35.47
N THR A 621 -0.89 3.28 35.27
CA THR A 621 0.29 4.07 35.65
C THR A 621 1.44 3.75 34.69
N ALA A 622 2.48 4.58 34.69
CA ALA A 622 3.72 4.31 33.95
C ALA A 622 4.30 2.89 34.11
N THR A 623 4.10 2.22 35.25
CA THR A 623 4.65 0.88 35.57
C THR A 623 3.60 -0.23 35.69
N ALA A 624 2.37 -0.01 35.25
CA ALA A 624 1.31 -1.02 35.24
C ALA A 624 0.54 -1.01 33.92
N ALA A 625 0.33 -2.19 33.35
CA ALA A 625 -0.69 -2.41 32.33
C ALA A 625 -1.85 -3.21 32.94
N LYS A 626 -3.04 -3.05 32.38
CA LYS A 626 -4.23 -3.79 32.80
C LYS A 626 -5.03 -4.22 31.58
N LEU A 627 -5.65 -5.39 31.70
CA LEU A 627 -6.46 -6.02 30.68
C LEU A 627 -7.92 -6.03 31.14
N TRP A 628 -8.84 -5.70 30.24
CA TRP A 628 -10.28 -5.75 30.45
C TRP A 628 -10.97 -6.51 29.33
N LYS A 629 -12.10 -7.16 29.63
CA LYS A 629 -12.95 -7.77 28.61
C LYS A 629 -13.71 -6.66 27.87
N ALA A 630 -13.41 -6.48 26.59
CA ALA A 630 -13.91 -5.39 25.75
C ALA A 630 -15.43 -5.22 25.79
N SER A 631 -16.18 -6.33 25.78
CA SER A 631 -17.64 -6.33 25.74
C SER A 631 -18.34 -5.94 27.05
N THR A 632 -17.60 -5.69 28.13
CA THR A 632 -18.18 -5.46 29.48
C THR A 632 -17.40 -4.47 30.36
N GLY A 633 -16.12 -4.21 30.06
CA GLY A 633 -15.24 -3.48 30.98
C GLY A 633 -14.85 -4.28 32.23
N ALA A 634 -15.18 -5.57 32.32
CA ALA A 634 -14.77 -6.39 33.44
C ALA A 634 -13.23 -6.55 33.44
N PRO A 635 -12.52 -6.27 34.56
CA PRO A 635 -11.09 -6.44 34.64
C PRO A 635 -10.73 -7.94 34.55
N LEU A 636 -9.71 -8.25 33.76
CA LEU A 636 -9.19 -9.61 33.56
C LEU A 636 -7.88 -9.81 34.35
N PHE A 637 -6.85 -9.03 34.02
CA PHE A 637 -5.50 -9.22 34.56
C PHE A 637 -4.79 -7.87 34.80
N ASP A 638 -4.00 -7.81 35.87
CA ASP A 638 -3.10 -6.69 36.19
C ASP A 638 -1.65 -7.11 35.91
N LEU A 639 -0.99 -6.45 34.95
CA LEU A 639 0.39 -6.75 34.56
C LEU A 639 1.34 -5.76 35.25
N ARG A 640 2.25 -6.29 36.08
CA ARG A 640 3.25 -5.49 36.80
C ARG A 640 4.50 -5.34 35.96
N LEU A 641 4.82 -4.10 35.59
CA LEU A 641 5.95 -3.78 34.72
C LEU A 641 7.14 -3.28 35.56
N THR A 642 8.35 -3.40 35.03
CA THR A 642 9.60 -3.09 35.76
C THR A 642 10.09 -1.66 35.57
N GLY A 643 9.53 -0.92 34.60
CA GLY A 643 9.87 0.47 34.31
C GLY A 643 8.76 1.17 33.51
N LYS A 644 9.00 2.45 33.15
CA LYS A 644 8.05 3.24 32.36
C LYS A 644 7.89 2.65 30.96
N VAL A 645 6.66 2.44 30.52
CA VAL A 645 6.37 1.92 29.16
C VAL A 645 6.79 2.91 28.08
N PHE A 646 7.54 2.42 27.10
CA PHE A 646 7.86 3.14 25.87
C PHE A 646 7.24 2.51 24.63
N SER A 647 7.07 1.18 24.61
CA SER A 647 6.39 0.48 23.52
C SER A 647 5.56 -0.70 23.97
N MET A 648 4.53 -1.00 23.18
CA MET A 648 3.72 -2.20 23.28
C MET A 648 3.41 -2.71 21.88
N ALA A 649 3.46 -4.03 21.71
CA ALA A 649 2.93 -4.74 20.55
C ALA A 649 2.13 -5.97 21.03
N ILE A 650 1.10 -6.35 20.28
CA ILE A 650 0.39 -7.62 20.44
C ILE A 650 0.74 -8.45 19.20
N SER A 651 0.95 -9.76 19.36
CA SER A 651 1.21 -10.64 18.21
C SER A 651 -0.04 -10.77 17.33
N PRO A 652 0.10 -10.88 15.99
CA PRO A 652 -1.02 -11.09 15.06
C PRO A 652 -2.00 -12.20 15.43
N ASP A 653 -1.52 -13.31 16.03
CA ASP A 653 -2.34 -14.43 16.54
C ASP A 653 -3.14 -14.09 17.81
N GLY A 654 -2.95 -12.90 18.40
CA GLY A 654 -3.56 -12.47 19.65
C GLY A 654 -3.04 -13.20 20.89
N ARG A 655 -1.96 -13.99 20.80
CA ARG A 655 -1.49 -14.83 21.92
C ARG A 655 -0.54 -14.10 22.88
N LEU A 656 0.31 -13.22 22.36
CA LEU A 656 1.41 -12.60 23.10
C LEU A 656 1.25 -11.07 23.17
N ILE A 657 1.65 -10.50 24.31
CA ILE A 657 1.90 -9.07 24.47
C ILE A 657 3.39 -8.89 24.71
N ALA A 658 4.03 -7.99 23.95
CA ALA A 658 5.39 -7.52 24.21
C ALA A 658 5.35 -6.07 24.70
N ILE A 659 5.94 -5.77 25.85
CA ILE A 659 5.98 -4.43 26.44
C ILE A 659 7.43 -4.03 26.69
N ALA A 660 7.89 -2.94 26.08
CA ALA A 660 9.22 -2.35 26.27
C ALA A 660 9.18 -1.28 27.36
N ALA A 661 10.08 -1.41 28.34
CA ALA A 661 10.17 -0.56 29.51
C ALA A 661 11.49 0.24 29.58
N SER A 662 11.49 1.29 30.42
CA SER A 662 12.60 2.24 30.61
C SER A 662 13.86 1.67 31.26
N ASP A 663 13.80 0.44 31.76
CA ASP A 663 14.92 -0.33 32.32
C ASP A 663 15.63 -1.19 31.25
N ASN A 664 15.35 -0.91 29.98
CA ASN A 664 15.80 -1.66 28.79
C ASN A 664 15.26 -3.09 28.70
N THR A 665 14.23 -3.45 29.48
CA THR A 665 13.59 -4.76 29.35
C THR A 665 12.46 -4.77 28.32
N ILE A 666 12.24 -5.93 27.71
CA ILE A 666 11.04 -6.25 26.93
C ILE A 666 10.36 -7.43 27.61
N GLN A 667 9.17 -7.21 28.16
CA GLN A 667 8.42 -8.24 28.87
C GLN A 667 7.42 -8.91 27.94
N LEU A 668 7.43 -10.25 27.91
CA LEU A 668 6.50 -11.08 27.16
C LEU A 668 5.45 -11.68 28.09
N TRP A 669 4.19 -11.51 27.73
CA TRP A 669 3.02 -11.97 28.49
C TRP A 669 2.07 -12.76 27.59
N GLU A 670 1.37 -13.74 28.15
CA GLU A 670 0.28 -14.46 27.47
C GLU A 670 -1.03 -13.66 27.61
N LEU A 671 -1.63 -13.21 26.49
CA LEU A 671 -2.84 -12.36 26.51
C LEU A 671 -4.01 -13.07 27.21
N ALA A 672 -4.20 -14.36 26.92
CA ALA A 672 -5.34 -15.14 27.39
C ALA A 672 -5.35 -15.39 28.91
N THR A 673 -4.21 -15.32 29.59
CA THR A 673 -4.07 -15.65 31.02
C THR A 673 -3.41 -14.57 31.87
N GLY A 674 -2.88 -13.50 31.24
CA GLY A 674 -2.10 -12.48 31.92
C GLY A 674 -0.82 -12.98 32.58
N LYS A 675 -0.33 -14.18 32.23
CA LYS A 675 0.89 -14.75 32.82
C LYS A 675 2.14 -14.11 32.22
N PRO A 676 3.14 -13.71 33.04
CA PRO A 676 4.45 -13.34 32.54
C PRO A 676 5.15 -14.60 32.03
N LEU A 677 5.60 -14.57 30.78
CA LEU A 677 6.32 -15.67 30.15
C LEU A 677 7.83 -15.47 30.31
N ARG A 678 8.34 -14.32 29.86
CA ARG A 678 9.77 -14.01 29.77
C ARG A 678 10.04 -12.51 29.94
N VAL A 679 11.26 -12.19 30.36
CA VAL A 679 11.82 -10.84 30.31
C VAL A 679 13.09 -10.90 29.48
N ILE A 680 13.09 -10.22 28.33
CA ILE A 680 14.24 -10.07 27.44
C ILE A 680 14.98 -8.80 27.88
N VAL A 681 16.29 -8.89 28.07
CA VAL A 681 17.15 -7.71 28.29
C VAL A 681 17.62 -7.21 26.93
N ASN A 682 17.02 -6.13 26.44
CA ASN A 682 17.55 -5.40 25.30
C ASN A 682 18.71 -4.51 25.78
N PRO A 683 19.78 -4.29 25.01
CA PRO A 683 20.88 -3.42 25.46
C PRO A 683 20.49 -1.95 25.70
N GLU A 684 19.36 -1.52 25.14
CA GLU A 684 18.86 -0.15 25.15
C GLU A 684 17.32 -0.13 25.30
N THR A 685 16.73 1.05 25.50
CA THR A 685 15.28 1.21 25.57
C THR A 685 14.67 1.06 24.18
N ALA A 686 13.86 0.02 23.96
CA ALA A 686 13.15 -0.14 22.69
C ALA A 686 11.99 0.87 22.57
N ARG A 687 12.05 1.74 21.56
CA ARG A 687 11.00 2.71 21.20
C ARG A 687 9.86 2.08 20.43
N LYS A 688 10.16 1.11 19.55
CA LYS A 688 9.18 0.40 18.73
C LYS A 688 9.38 -1.10 18.87
N LEU A 689 8.27 -1.81 19.10
CA LEU A 689 8.17 -3.27 19.04
C LEU A 689 7.27 -3.65 17.86
N ILE A 690 7.64 -4.69 17.12
CA ILE A 690 6.90 -5.19 15.96
C ILE A 690 7.03 -6.71 15.94
N PHE A 691 5.92 -7.46 15.99
CA PHE A 691 5.94 -8.90 15.73
C PHE A 691 5.95 -9.15 14.21
N SER A 692 6.58 -10.25 13.77
CA SER A 692 6.39 -10.75 12.40
C SER A 692 4.95 -11.24 12.19
N PRO A 693 4.40 -11.15 10.97
CA PRO A 693 3.09 -11.70 10.62
C PRO A 693 2.90 -13.18 11.00
N ASP A 694 3.96 -14.00 10.89
CA ASP A 694 3.98 -15.41 11.29
C ASP A 694 4.10 -15.66 12.80
N ASN A 695 4.20 -14.59 13.61
CA ASN A 695 4.32 -14.60 15.07
C ASN A 695 5.63 -15.19 15.64
N ARG A 696 6.60 -15.55 14.80
CA ARG A 696 7.86 -16.17 15.26
C ARG A 696 8.90 -15.19 15.77
N LEU A 697 8.91 -13.97 15.23
CA LEU A 697 9.95 -12.97 15.49
C LEU A 697 9.38 -11.72 16.15
N LEU A 698 10.19 -11.07 16.98
CA LEU A 698 9.93 -9.78 17.58
C LEU A 698 11.08 -8.83 17.27
N LEU A 699 10.81 -7.80 16.47
CA LEU A 699 11.74 -6.74 16.14
C LEU A 699 11.63 -5.60 17.16
N ALA A 700 12.76 -5.25 17.77
CA ALA A 700 12.92 -4.14 18.69
C ALA A 700 13.81 -3.04 18.09
N ILE A 701 13.26 -1.84 17.94
CA ILE A 701 13.99 -0.64 17.47
C ILE A 701 14.27 0.26 18.67
N SER A 702 15.52 0.68 18.84
CA SER A 702 16.00 1.54 19.94
C SER A 702 16.57 2.85 19.38
N ASP A 703 16.95 3.82 20.21
CA ASP A 703 17.52 5.11 19.76
C ASP A 703 18.94 5.01 19.15
N SER A 704 19.46 3.80 18.95
CA SER A 704 20.74 3.55 18.30
C SER A 704 20.61 3.15 16.83
N ARG A 705 21.78 3.00 16.21
CA ARG A 705 22.00 2.40 14.89
C ARG A 705 21.69 0.90 14.79
N PHE A 706 21.08 0.29 15.82
CA PHE A 706 20.81 -1.13 15.89
C PHE A 706 19.31 -1.41 16.08
N ALA A 707 18.74 -2.23 15.21
CA ALA A 707 17.46 -2.89 15.47
C ALA A 707 17.72 -4.38 15.75
N ARG A 708 17.03 -4.97 16.73
CA ARG A 708 17.30 -6.33 17.20
C ARG A 708 16.11 -7.24 16.94
N VAL A 709 16.37 -8.37 16.27
CA VAL A 709 15.39 -9.42 15.99
C VAL A 709 15.53 -10.49 17.06
N TRP A 710 14.46 -10.71 17.81
CA TRP A 710 14.36 -11.72 18.86
C TRP A 710 13.41 -12.81 18.42
N ASP A 711 13.62 -14.01 18.93
CA ASP A 711 12.63 -15.09 18.86
C ASP A 711 11.48 -14.81 19.84
N ALA A 712 10.24 -14.82 19.36
CA ALA A 712 9.06 -14.55 20.19
C ALA A 712 8.77 -15.69 21.20
N GLU A 713 9.18 -16.92 20.88
CA GLU A 713 8.92 -18.10 21.70
C GLU A 713 10.08 -18.49 22.62
N THR A 714 11.33 -18.26 22.24
CA THR A 714 12.48 -18.53 23.14
C THR A 714 12.95 -17.27 23.86
N GLY A 715 12.76 -16.07 23.28
CA GLY A 715 13.35 -14.82 23.75
C GLY A 715 14.84 -14.67 23.41
N GLU A 716 15.40 -15.57 22.59
CA GLU A 716 16.80 -15.50 22.15
C GLU A 716 17.00 -14.40 21.10
N LEU A 717 18.17 -13.75 21.13
CA LEU A 717 18.58 -12.84 20.08
C LEU A 717 18.88 -13.65 18.80
N ARG A 718 18.12 -13.41 17.74
CA ARG A 718 18.31 -14.04 16.43
C ARG A 718 19.20 -13.21 15.51
N ARG A 719 19.09 -11.87 15.54
CA ARG A 719 19.87 -10.98 14.65
C ARG A 719 19.99 -9.53 15.15
N VAL A 720 21.03 -8.82 14.71
CA VAL A 720 21.18 -7.36 14.91
C VAL A 720 21.36 -6.64 13.57
N LEU A 721 20.33 -5.91 13.16
CA LEU A 721 20.29 -5.12 11.94
C LEU A 721 21.03 -3.79 12.18
N THR A 722 22.11 -3.55 11.47
CA THR A 722 23.04 -2.43 11.75
C THR A 722 22.99 -1.36 10.66
N HIS A 723 22.75 -0.11 11.06
CA HIS A 723 22.74 1.08 10.21
C HIS A 723 23.95 1.99 10.43
N SER A 724 24.09 3.05 9.63
CA SER A 724 25.05 4.13 9.82
C SER A 724 24.61 5.13 10.90
N GLY A 725 23.32 5.50 10.91
CA GLY A 725 22.67 6.33 11.93
C GLY A 725 21.55 5.59 12.66
N THR A 726 20.86 6.29 13.58
CA THR A 726 19.73 5.73 14.36
C THR A 726 18.64 5.16 13.47
N VAL A 727 18.16 3.95 13.79
CA VAL A 727 17.06 3.31 13.06
C VAL A 727 15.75 4.01 13.43
N SER A 728 15.13 4.66 12.44
CA SER A 728 13.92 5.48 12.61
C SER A 728 12.64 4.72 12.30
N GLY A 729 12.73 3.68 11.46
CA GLY A 729 11.60 2.87 11.05
C GLY A 729 11.99 1.44 10.72
N ALA A 730 11.03 0.53 10.86
CA ALA A 730 11.10 -0.82 10.30
C ALA A 730 9.70 -1.42 10.13
N ALA A 731 9.64 -2.45 9.27
CA ALA A 731 8.50 -3.31 9.02
C ALA A 731 8.97 -4.70 8.55
N PHE A 732 8.19 -5.74 8.82
CA PHE A 732 8.32 -7.04 8.14
C PHE A 732 7.54 -7.02 6.83
N THR A 733 7.94 -7.80 5.83
CA THR A 733 7.05 -8.15 4.71
C THR A 733 5.90 -9.04 5.19
N PRO A 734 4.74 -9.02 4.51
CA PRO A 734 3.55 -9.79 4.95
C PRO A 734 3.75 -11.31 4.99
N ASP A 735 4.65 -11.85 4.18
CA ASP A 735 5.09 -13.26 4.20
C ASP A 735 6.08 -13.58 5.35
N SER A 736 6.49 -12.58 6.13
CA SER A 736 7.54 -12.65 7.17
C SER A 736 8.94 -13.01 6.66
N ALA A 737 9.20 -13.02 5.35
CA ALA A 737 10.50 -13.40 4.79
C ALA A 737 11.56 -12.31 4.97
N LEU A 738 11.16 -11.03 4.85
CA LEU A 738 12.07 -9.89 4.83
C LEU A 738 11.74 -8.86 5.92
N ILE A 739 12.73 -8.04 6.27
CA ILE A 739 12.63 -6.88 7.12
C ILE A 739 13.14 -5.67 6.34
N LEU A 740 12.29 -4.66 6.18
CA LEU A 740 12.69 -3.34 5.71
C LEU A 740 12.99 -2.45 6.91
N THR A 741 14.08 -1.70 6.87
CA THR A 741 14.52 -0.79 7.93
C THR A 741 14.97 0.54 7.34
N SER A 742 14.65 1.65 7.99
CA SER A 742 15.10 3.00 7.62
C SER A 742 15.89 3.63 8.77
N SER A 743 16.86 4.48 8.43
CA SER A 743 17.65 5.27 9.38
C SER A 743 17.76 6.70 8.88
N GLY A 744 18.81 7.44 9.27
CA GLY A 744 19.13 8.72 8.65
C GLY A 744 19.71 8.60 7.23
N GLY A 745 20.07 7.40 6.77
CA GLY A 745 20.62 7.14 5.43
C GLY A 745 19.72 6.22 4.59
N ALA A 746 20.30 5.54 3.60
CA ALA A 746 19.58 4.60 2.74
C ALA A 746 18.83 3.51 3.55
N PRO A 747 17.59 3.15 3.16
CA PRO A 747 16.87 2.07 3.80
C PRO A 747 17.48 0.73 3.39
N GLN A 748 17.44 -0.23 4.29
CA GLN A 748 18.08 -1.52 4.13
C GLN A 748 17.06 -2.64 4.28
N LEU A 749 17.14 -3.58 3.34
CA LEU A 749 16.39 -4.83 3.30
C LEU A 749 17.24 -5.96 3.89
N TRP A 750 16.63 -6.83 4.68
CA TRP A 750 17.28 -7.96 5.34
C TRP A 750 16.38 -9.18 5.27
N GLU A 751 16.95 -10.37 5.07
CA GLU A 751 16.25 -11.61 5.42
C GLU A 751 15.86 -11.60 6.91
N ALA A 752 14.58 -11.87 7.19
CA ALA A 752 14.05 -11.99 8.54
C ALA A 752 14.52 -13.29 9.19
N ASN A 753 14.51 -14.39 8.42
CA ASN A 753 15.06 -15.67 8.82
C ASN A 753 16.59 -15.64 8.66
N TYR A 754 17.30 -16.05 9.73
CA TYR A 754 18.76 -16.06 9.72
C TYR A 754 19.35 -17.20 8.88
N ALA A 755 18.63 -18.32 8.71
CA ALA A 755 19.08 -19.42 7.87
C ALA A 755 19.16 -19.01 6.39
N ASP A 756 18.17 -18.26 5.91
CA ASP A 756 18.09 -17.81 4.52
C ASP A 756 19.20 -16.78 4.21
N PHE A 757 19.49 -15.87 5.16
CA PHE A 757 20.68 -15.02 5.08
C PHE A 757 22.00 -15.80 4.97
N LEU A 758 22.13 -16.91 5.71
CA LEU A 758 23.34 -17.74 5.64
C LEU A 758 23.42 -18.54 4.34
N ALA A 759 22.27 -18.92 3.74
CA ALA A 759 22.21 -19.51 2.42
C ALA A 759 22.64 -18.51 1.32
N ASP A 760 22.18 -17.25 1.40
CA ASP A 760 22.62 -16.15 0.55
C ASP A 760 24.13 -15.88 0.68
N VAL A 761 24.66 -15.86 1.91
CA VAL A 761 26.11 -15.76 2.15
C VAL A 761 26.84 -16.93 1.47
N CYS A 762 26.26 -18.12 1.51
CA CYS A 762 26.80 -19.31 0.87
C CYS A 762 26.74 -19.29 -0.67
N SER A 763 25.77 -18.60 -1.29
CA SER A 763 25.71 -18.47 -2.76
C SER A 763 26.78 -17.52 -3.32
N VAL A 764 27.45 -16.74 -2.47
CA VAL A 764 28.44 -15.71 -2.85
C VAL A 764 29.87 -16.25 -2.88
N PHE A 765 30.13 -17.43 -2.32
CA PHE A 765 31.43 -18.08 -2.42
C PHE A 765 31.72 -18.48 -3.87
N SER A 766 32.95 -18.25 -4.33
CA SER A 766 33.40 -18.65 -5.67
C SER A 766 33.40 -20.17 -5.89
N ASP A 767 33.36 -20.93 -4.78
CA ASP A 767 33.22 -22.38 -4.75
C ASP A 767 32.18 -22.76 -3.66
N PRO A 768 31.01 -23.31 -4.02
CA PRO A 768 30.01 -23.79 -3.05
C PRO A 768 30.54 -24.91 -2.13
N ALA A 769 31.60 -25.60 -2.53
CA ALA A 769 32.27 -26.66 -1.78
C ALA A 769 33.46 -26.16 -0.93
N TYR A 770 33.59 -24.84 -0.70
CA TYR A 770 34.66 -24.25 0.11
C TYR A 770 34.85 -25.00 1.44
N THR A 771 36.03 -25.61 1.63
CA THR A 771 36.40 -26.33 2.85
C THR A 771 37.65 -25.73 3.48
N PHE A 772 37.66 -25.63 4.81
CA PHE A 772 38.87 -25.25 5.55
C PHE A 772 40.01 -26.22 5.24
N THR A 773 41.15 -25.68 4.81
CA THR A 773 42.35 -26.49 4.55
C THR A 773 42.90 -27.08 5.86
N PRO A 774 43.74 -28.13 5.83
CA PRO A 774 44.37 -28.64 7.05
C PRO A 774 45.14 -27.57 7.84
N GLN A 775 45.71 -26.57 7.15
CA GLN A 775 46.40 -25.45 7.79
C GLN A 775 45.42 -24.50 8.50
N ASP A 776 44.28 -24.18 7.88
CA ASP A 776 43.23 -23.37 8.52
C ASP A 776 42.63 -24.10 9.73
N ARG A 777 42.39 -25.41 9.59
CA ARG A 777 41.86 -26.24 10.68
C ARG A 777 42.78 -26.23 11.90
N GLN A 778 44.09 -26.37 11.68
CA GLN A 778 45.09 -26.26 12.73
C GLN A 778 45.19 -24.84 13.30
N ARG A 779 45.16 -23.80 12.45
CA ARG A 779 45.33 -22.39 12.83
C ARG A 779 44.16 -21.84 13.65
N TYR A 780 42.93 -22.28 13.37
CA TYR A 780 41.69 -21.75 13.98
C TYR A 780 40.94 -22.75 14.87
N GLY A 781 41.54 -23.91 15.19
CA GLY A 781 40.93 -24.90 16.09
C GLY A 781 39.63 -25.48 15.54
N ILE A 782 39.65 -25.92 14.28
CA ILE A 782 38.49 -26.50 13.59
C ILE A 782 38.65 -28.03 13.60
N PRO A 783 37.74 -28.81 14.22
CA PRO A 783 37.79 -30.27 14.18
C PRO A 783 37.70 -30.80 12.75
N ASP A 784 38.39 -31.91 12.45
CA ASP A 784 38.32 -32.55 11.12
C ASP A 784 36.91 -33.04 10.75
N SER A 785 36.07 -33.32 11.76
CA SER A 785 34.66 -33.67 11.60
C SER A 785 33.73 -32.50 11.29
N ASP A 786 34.21 -31.24 11.34
CA ASP A 786 33.41 -30.07 10.97
C ASP A 786 33.39 -29.94 9.44
N PRO A 787 32.23 -30.10 8.77
CA PRO A 787 32.18 -30.12 7.31
C PRO A 787 32.17 -28.69 6.74
N ALA A 788 32.02 -28.55 5.41
CA ALA A 788 32.07 -27.26 4.74
C ALA A 788 31.02 -26.29 5.32
N PRO A 789 31.34 -24.99 5.51
CA PRO A 789 30.43 -23.99 6.07
C PRO A 789 29.04 -23.95 5.40
N CYS A 790 28.99 -24.26 4.11
CA CYS A 790 27.79 -24.23 3.27
C CYS A 790 27.15 -25.60 3.01
N SER A 791 27.75 -26.71 3.45
CA SER A 791 27.27 -28.09 3.16
C SER A 791 25.93 -28.48 3.80
N TYR A 792 25.37 -27.64 4.67
CA TYR A 792 24.10 -27.89 5.37
C TYR A 792 22.87 -27.26 4.71
N TYR A 793 23.06 -26.48 3.64
CA TYR A 793 21.98 -25.78 2.94
C TYR A 793 21.78 -26.41 1.56
N ASN A 794 20.83 -27.35 1.47
CA ASN A 794 20.43 -27.96 0.21
C ASN A 794 19.17 -27.28 -0.37
N GLU A 795 18.89 -27.52 -1.65
CA GLU A 795 17.87 -26.84 -2.49
C GLU A 795 16.40 -26.95 -1.99
N ALA A 796 16.16 -27.54 -0.82
CA ALA A 796 14.84 -27.75 -0.22
C ALA A 796 14.54 -26.86 1.01
N GLY A 797 15.49 -26.01 1.46
CA GLY A 797 15.26 -24.99 2.50
C GLY A 797 14.97 -25.52 3.93
N THR A 798 14.95 -26.83 4.15
CA THR A 798 14.74 -27.41 5.49
C THR A 798 16.03 -27.45 6.29
N VAL A 799 16.12 -26.56 7.28
CA VAL A 799 17.18 -26.59 8.31
C VAL A 799 17.16 -27.94 9.03
N VAL A 800 18.28 -28.68 8.98
CA VAL A 800 18.58 -29.71 9.98
C VAL A 800 19.05 -28.97 11.23
N PRO A 801 18.29 -28.93 12.34
CA PRO A 801 18.72 -28.21 13.52
C PRO A 801 19.96 -28.89 14.10
N PRO A 802 21.02 -28.14 14.46
CA PRO A 802 22.11 -28.68 15.24
C PRO A 802 21.64 -28.87 16.68
N ASN A 803 20.93 -29.97 16.93
CA ASN A 803 21.07 -30.61 18.23
C ASN A 803 22.54 -31.03 18.34
N PRO A 804 23.34 -30.49 19.27
CA PRO A 804 24.62 -31.11 19.57
C PRO A 804 24.33 -32.55 20.02
N PRO A 805 25.12 -33.55 19.60
CA PRO A 805 25.04 -34.84 20.27
C PRO A 805 25.34 -34.60 21.75
N LEU A 806 24.43 -35.04 22.61
CA LEU A 806 24.72 -35.16 24.04
C LEU A 806 26.05 -35.92 24.17
N PRO A 807 26.99 -35.48 25.04
CA PRO A 807 28.16 -36.29 25.33
C PRO A 807 27.69 -37.69 25.74
N PRO A 808 28.39 -38.75 25.32
CA PRO A 808 27.90 -40.12 25.45
C PRO A 808 27.47 -40.36 26.90
N THR A 809 26.23 -40.80 27.07
CA THR A 809 25.73 -41.27 28.37
C THR A 809 26.75 -42.25 28.92
N MET A 810 27.42 -41.88 30.02
CA MET A 810 28.22 -42.84 30.76
C MET A 810 27.28 -43.95 31.17
N THR A 811 27.43 -45.11 30.54
CA THR A 811 26.85 -46.36 30.97
C THR A 811 27.43 -46.69 32.33
N LEU A 812 26.76 -46.20 33.38
CA LEU A 812 26.87 -46.75 34.71
C LEU A 812 26.38 -48.19 34.62
N ALA A 813 27.34 -49.10 34.41
CA ALA A 813 27.10 -50.53 34.45
C ALA A 813 26.45 -50.85 35.81
N ALA A 814 25.22 -51.34 35.77
CA ALA A 814 24.49 -51.76 36.94
C ALA A 814 25.20 -52.96 37.59
N THR A 815 26.12 -52.67 38.51
CA THR A 815 26.71 -53.64 39.41
C THR A 815 25.78 -53.77 40.62
N THR A 816 25.04 -54.85 40.64
CA THR A 816 24.09 -55.19 41.69
C THR A 816 24.80 -55.58 42.99
N THR A 817 24.95 -54.64 43.94
CA THR A 817 25.34 -54.96 45.32
C THR A 817 24.52 -54.19 46.35
N ALA A 818 23.67 -54.96 47.05
CA ALA A 818 23.10 -54.77 48.39
C ALA A 818 23.00 -53.36 49.01
N VAL A 819 21.76 -53.00 49.32
CA VAL A 819 21.37 -52.06 50.39
C VAL A 819 21.98 -52.49 51.74
N PRO A 820 22.43 -51.53 52.56
CA PRO A 820 22.07 -51.57 53.97
C PRO A 820 21.32 -50.31 54.43
N THR A 821 20.20 -50.53 55.09
CA THR A 821 19.42 -49.53 55.82
C THR A 821 20.25 -48.90 56.94
N LEU A 822 20.20 -47.58 57.13
CA LEU A 822 20.59 -46.98 58.41
C LEU A 822 19.77 -45.73 58.76
N LEU A 823 19.33 -45.73 60.01
CA LEU A 823 18.27 -44.95 60.63
C LEU A 823 18.51 -43.44 60.72
N ILE A 824 17.39 -42.73 60.71
CA ILE A 824 17.21 -41.33 61.12
C ILE A 824 17.66 -41.13 62.57
N PRO A 825 18.21 -39.94 62.91
CA PRO A 825 17.76 -39.27 64.13
C PRO A 825 17.23 -37.86 63.84
N THR A 826 16.00 -37.62 64.27
CA THR A 826 15.36 -36.30 64.32
C THR A 826 15.96 -35.46 65.43
N TYR A 827 16.19 -34.16 65.19
CA TYR A 827 16.39 -33.20 66.27
C TYR A 827 15.60 -31.92 66.00
N THR A 828 14.72 -31.57 66.93
CA THR A 828 13.87 -30.36 66.93
C THR A 828 14.15 -29.53 68.19
N PRO A 829 13.76 -28.23 68.22
CA PRO A 829 14.64 -27.18 68.74
C PRO A 829 14.24 -26.59 70.11
N ALA A 830 15.14 -25.81 70.70
CA ALA A 830 14.88 -24.74 71.68
C ALA A 830 16.17 -23.90 71.91
N PRO A 831 16.11 -22.70 72.53
CA PRO A 831 15.24 -21.58 72.16
C PRO A 831 15.95 -20.19 72.21
N ASN A 832 15.52 -19.26 71.33
CA ASN A 832 15.19 -17.84 71.58
C ASN A 832 15.20 -17.04 70.28
#